data_AF-A0AAD5AMU2-F1
#
_entry.id   AF-A0AAD5AMU2-F1
#
_cell.length_a   1.000
_cell.length_b   1.000
_cell.length_c   1.000
_cell.angle_alpha   90.00
_cell.angle_beta   90.00
_cell.angle_gamma   90.00
#
_symmetry.space_group_name_H-M   'P 1'
#
loop_
_entity.id
_entity.type
_entity.pdbx_description
1 polymer ?
#
loop_
_entity_poly.entity_id
_entity_poly.type
_entity_poly.pdbx_seq_one_letter_code
_entity_poly.pdbx_strand_id
1 'polypeptide(L)'
;MRGHKGWPFVSFVRVEFNGALLGDSQRLHGSAEETLNYNFTCGFECSGTSHTLDDLAHKPVILTLIEILPKEDKQKEEKTSVLGQAVVDLLPLLQGQCSFNSTVVLHPTPGSPNETFSQDSGIKSTLKVTVSVPEPLLSDTKVAETNLLSVTVETAYSVPEVWNVSAGPQHSYVAALQVPLTSNKEEQMLLFSNGILKMGGEREPVPRRKKWPLCSFLAPDAQFIPGIFINDEAVSSEHSDLNSSEDKVFRAEAESKRKRVSWDTTRRCLIDAGGVTCLSHRIAECRLWPVEVMRCTQFEACKAGRGKAGKEKPVRNDQLEDEIQLSFHGVAYVDLSPLLYPGVRRIRGAYRIHPFSESDLLMKTKRQASVVSENMKTQLAEALLRPTSSLSSGKAAPSKASGGKDSKDEMKKGKPAQAESGMDFDGQQVNADSQMYADSRSYIIIEIALEKPLVAKRQREELAKRVREMISPRPSRPRHSAGAERALQEYQAQIMNVTAQVLQQYEQMFGDAFVPGAKTLDLATQKQRKSQLFGELNCSGKYFAFKEQIKYSVVRIVREKMLRTEAFTNPEQLQAFLSQLYVFLVDEMHIALNKTLSAEEREFQAQPLLDCSQLRYFAKEAQLNEDYQLAARYYQEQLAQDRTNPTHWFDYGVLYMVTADYMKAEECFRLAVSVDQEHISSLLMCGILSEMNDRYEEAETFFERATCLKSNSVVTWTLFGLFHLSQENFFQAEMAFIEATKQLRAALVCNNQEQRSESVCDTANKPVMEETEDETEGLEIREEEGDETEADPVQSLSQDHQSPTKVGNTIYMETVKFLLQCHALQMAQRALAQELLCPDGGPSSSYYLAVAQVQLLREEYSSAEASLQQALHYNFQNPDVWALFGHMYYMIKDFNQAQKSYERTLDFVTEPSDIHLVYLRLGFIYLQKGQYDKAKATYMHACKTSPSYLTWLGLGIACYRLSELTEAEDALTEANAINNRNPEVWGYLSLICLQTGRKLEAEQSYKYAVKFNASEALLQEITDAQKSFGFGNPCF
;
A
#
# COMPACT_ATOMS: atom_id res chain seq x y z
N MET A 1 -8.62 -34.37 -41.09
CA MET A 1 -7.52 -34.46 -42.07
C MET A 1 -8.00 -35.17 -43.33
N ARG A 2 -7.46 -34.81 -44.50
CA ARG A 2 -7.54 -35.62 -45.73
C ARG A 2 -6.12 -35.97 -46.19
N GLY A 3 -5.93 -37.19 -46.71
CA GLY A 3 -4.66 -37.63 -47.30
C GLY A 3 -4.38 -36.96 -48.65
N HIS A 4 -3.16 -37.13 -49.17
CA HIS A 4 -2.76 -36.47 -50.41
C HIS A 4 -3.66 -36.91 -51.59
N LYS A 5 -4.32 -35.94 -52.24
CA LYS A 5 -5.34 -36.14 -53.31
C LYS A 5 -6.67 -36.76 -52.85
N GLY A 6 -6.95 -36.89 -51.55
CA GLY A 6 -8.25 -37.33 -51.03
C GLY A 6 -8.56 -38.82 -51.12
N TRP A 7 -7.53 -39.66 -51.31
CA TRP A 7 -7.63 -41.12 -51.28
C TRP A 7 -7.47 -41.65 -49.84
N PRO A 8 -7.85 -42.92 -49.54
CA PRO A 8 -7.47 -43.56 -48.29
C PRO A 8 -5.94 -43.59 -48.15
N PHE A 9 -5.44 -43.14 -47.01
CA PHE A 9 -4.01 -42.90 -46.77
C PHE A 9 -3.47 -43.83 -45.68
N VAL A 10 -2.16 -44.07 -45.67
CA VAL A 10 -1.48 -44.80 -44.58
C VAL A 10 -0.72 -43.80 -43.73
N SER A 11 -0.95 -43.81 -42.43
CA SER A 11 -0.29 -42.88 -41.51
C SER A 11 0.13 -43.51 -40.19
N PHE A 12 1.11 -42.88 -39.54
CA PHE A 12 1.57 -43.22 -38.19
C PHE A 12 1.95 -41.94 -37.43
N VAL A 13 1.98 -42.03 -36.10
CA VAL A 13 2.41 -40.94 -35.22
C VAL A 13 3.81 -41.25 -34.70
N ARG A 14 4.71 -40.30 -34.88
CA ARG A 14 6.07 -40.30 -34.32
C ARG A 14 6.12 -39.47 -33.06
N VAL A 15 6.78 -39.97 -32.02
CA VAL A 15 6.96 -39.30 -30.73
C VAL A 15 8.43 -38.96 -30.52
N GLU A 16 8.74 -37.68 -30.28
CA GLU A 16 10.09 -37.17 -30.09
C GLU A 16 10.18 -36.29 -28.84
N PHE A 17 11.30 -36.36 -28.11
CA PHE A 17 11.59 -35.50 -26.95
C PHE A 17 13.09 -35.19 -26.87
N ASN A 18 13.45 -33.92 -26.63
CA ASN A 18 14.85 -33.47 -26.54
C ASN A 18 15.72 -33.83 -27.77
N GLY A 19 15.12 -33.95 -28.95
CA GLY A 19 15.78 -34.40 -30.19
C GLY A 19 15.99 -35.91 -30.31
N ALA A 20 15.57 -36.71 -29.32
CA ALA A 20 15.57 -38.17 -29.36
C ALA A 20 14.21 -38.72 -29.83
N LEU A 21 14.24 -39.75 -30.67
CA LEU A 21 13.07 -40.52 -31.09
C LEU A 21 12.64 -41.49 -29.98
N LEU A 22 11.44 -41.29 -29.43
CA LEU A 22 10.86 -42.16 -28.39
C LEU A 22 10.12 -43.36 -29.00
N GLY A 23 9.55 -43.21 -30.20
CA GLY A 23 8.95 -44.32 -30.94
C GLY A 23 7.97 -43.89 -32.04
N ASP A 24 7.63 -44.85 -32.90
CA ASP A 24 6.63 -44.74 -33.96
C ASP A 24 5.44 -45.66 -33.67
N SER A 25 4.21 -45.16 -33.85
CA SER A 25 3.00 -45.96 -33.71
C SER A 25 2.79 -46.93 -34.90
N GLN A 26 1.83 -47.85 -34.76
CA GLN A 26 1.45 -48.74 -35.85
C GLN A 26 0.93 -47.94 -37.06
N ARG A 27 1.28 -48.39 -38.27
CA ARG A 27 0.81 -47.83 -39.54
C ARG A 27 -0.67 -48.17 -39.73
N LEU A 28 -1.55 -47.16 -39.65
CA LEU A 28 -3.00 -47.32 -39.83
C LEU A 28 -3.45 -46.82 -41.21
N HIS A 29 -4.45 -47.49 -41.77
CA HIS A 29 -5.18 -47.00 -42.94
C HIS A 29 -6.29 -46.04 -42.48
N GLY A 30 -6.33 -44.84 -43.05
CA GLY A 30 -7.33 -43.81 -42.75
C GLY A 30 -8.18 -43.45 -43.96
N SER A 31 -9.49 -43.37 -43.77
CA SER A 31 -10.44 -42.73 -44.67
C SER A 31 -10.58 -41.24 -44.32
N ALA A 32 -11.39 -40.50 -45.08
CA ALA A 32 -11.87 -39.20 -44.61
C ALA A 32 -13.01 -39.39 -43.60
N GLU A 33 -13.01 -38.59 -42.54
CA GLU A 33 -14.07 -38.47 -41.52
C GLU A 33 -14.14 -39.56 -40.42
N GLU A 34 -13.25 -40.57 -40.42
CA GLU A 34 -13.10 -41.53 -39.31
C GLU A 34 -12.13 -41.07 -38.18
N THR A 35 -12.40 -41.50 -36.94
CA THR A 35 -11.52 -41.29 -35.77
C THR A 35 -10.49 -42.40 -35.63
N LEU A 36 -9.22 -42.11 -35.89
CA LEU A 36 -8.13 -43.10 -35.86
C LEU A 36 -7.48 -43.23 -34.48
N ASN A 37 -7.51 -44.44 -33.91
CA ASN A 37 -6.96 -44.74 -32.59
C ASN A 37 -5.53 -45.30 -32.70
N TYR A 38 -4.53 -44.41 -32.65
CA TYR A 38 -3.11 -44.77 -32.65
C TYR A 38 -2.67 -45.31 -31.27
N ASN A 39 -3.17 -46.49 -30.89
CA ASN A 39 -2.87 -47.12 -29.60
C ASN A 39 -1.39 -47.56 -29.53
N PHE A 40 -0.56 -46.71 -28.97
CA PHE A 40 0.88 -46.91 -28.78
C PHE A 40 1.33 -46.30 -27.43
N THR A 41 2.43 -46.82 -26.88
CA THR A 41 3.01 -46.33 -25.62
C THR A 41 4.53 -46.36 -25.74
N CYS A 42 5.16 -45.24 -25.43
CA CYS A 42 6.61 -45.06 -25.34
C CYS A 42 6.94 -44.24 -24.09
N GLY A 43 8.21 -44.28 -23.68
CA GLY A 43 8.72 -43.52 -22.55
C GLY A 43 10.24 -43.38 -22.62
N PHE A 44 10.79 -42.59 -21.71
CA PHE A 44 12.22 -42.40 -21.51
C PHE A 44 12.52 -42.32 -20.02
N GLU A 45 13.76 -42.64 -19.64
CA GLU A 45 14.24 -42.46 -18.27
C GLU A 45 14.83 -41.05 -18.13
N CYS A 46 14.49 -40.35 -17.04
CA CYS A 46 15.07 -39.05 -16.72
C CYS A 46 16.40 -39.28 -16.00
N SER A 47 17.52 -38.94 -16.63
CA SER A 47 18.87 -39.21 -16.11
C SER A 47 19.67 -37.93 -15.88
N GLY A 48 20.64 -37.96 -14.96
CA GLY A 48 21.48 -36.80 -14.64
C GLY A 48 22.31 -36.26 -15.80
N THR A 49 22.47 -37.02 -16.89
CA THR A 49 23.24 -36.64 -18.10
C THR A 49 22.38 -36.48 -19.35
N SER A 50 21.08 -36.82 -19.30
CA SER A 50 20.18 -36.75 -20.45
C SER A 50 18.72 -36.82 -20.00
N HIS A 51 17.87 -35.93 -20.51
CA HIS A 51 16.48 -35.77 -20.06
C HIS A 51 16.40 -35.38 -18.57
N THR A 52 16.98 -34.23 -18.25
CA THR A 52 17.03 -33.70 -16.88
C THR A 52 15.66 -33.18 -16.41
N LEU A 53 15.48 -32.91 -15.11
CA LEU A 53 14.28 -32.25 -14.60
C LEU A 53 14.10 -30.83 -15.16
N ASP A 54 15.19 -30.17 -15.55
CA ASP A 54 15.14 -28.89 -16.25
C ASP A 54 14.72 -29.04 -17.72
N ASP A 55 15.14 -30.10 -18.43
CA ASP A 55 14.63 -30.42 -19.77
C ASP A 55 13.10 -30.53 -19.77
N LEU A 56 12.52 -31.22 -18.78
CA LEU A 56 11.06 -31.37 -18.62
C LEU A 56 10.32 -30.03 -18.44
N ALA A 57 10.98 -28.99 -17.91
CA ALA A 57 10.35 -27.70 -17.65
C ALA A 57 10.16 -26.87 -18.94
N HIS A 58 11.08 -26.98 -19.91
CA HIS A 58 11.18 -26.08 -21.06
C HIS A 58 11.16 -26.75 -22.44
N LYS A 59 11.26 -28.09 -22.51
CA LYS A 59 11.13 -28.85 -23.75
C LYS A 59 9.81 -29.62 -23.70
N PRO A 60 8.94 -29.47 -24.69
CA PRO A 60 7.73 -30.28 -24.80
C PRO A 60 8.01 -31.61 -25.52
N VAL A 61 7.08 -32.55 -25.42
CA VAL A 61 7.06 -33.74 -26.30
C VAL A 61 6.42 -33.35 -27.64
N ILE A 62 7.05 -33.74 -28.74
CA ILE A 62 6.62 -33.46 -30.11
C ILE A 62 5.96 -34.72 -30.69
N LEU A 63 4.77 -34.54 -31.24
CA LEU A 63 3.97 -35.59 -31.87
C LEU A 63 3.79 -35.27 -33.35
N THR A 64 4.52 -35.95 -34.22
CA THR A 64 4.51 -35.72 -35.68
C THR A 64 3.64 -36.77 -36.37
N LEU A 65 2.57 -36.34 -37.06
CA LEU A 65 1.74 -37.23 -37.89
C LEU A 65 2.33 -37.33 -39.30
N ILE A 66 2.65 -38.55 -39.73
CA ILE A 66 3.35 -38.82 -40.99
C ILE A 66 2.48 -39.69 -41.90
N GLU A 67 2.28 -39.24 -43.15
CA GLU A 67 1.67 -40.00 -44.24
C GLU A 67 2.75 -40.76 -45.03
N ILE A 68 2.46 -42.00 -45.43
CA ILE A 68 3.30 -42.80 -46.32
C ILE A 68 2.71 -42.74 -47.72
N LEU A 69 3.43 -42.13 -48.66
CA LEU A 69 2.98 -42.02 -50.05
C LEU A 69 3.20 -43.34 -50.80
N PRO A 70 2.33 -43.69 -51.77
CA PRO A 70 2.51 -44.89 -52.58
C PRO A 70 3.82 -44.86 -53.38
N LYS A 71 4.47 -46.02 -53.53
CA LYS A 71 5.73 -46.17 -54.25
C LYS A 71 5.50 -46.03 -55.76
N GLU A 72 6.31 -45.22 -56.41
CA GLU A 72 6.49 -45.23 -57.87
C GLU A 72 7.56 -46.26 -58.24
N ASP A 73 7.40 -46.98 -59.36
CA ASP A 73 8.08 -48.24 -59.75
C ASP A 73 9.63 -48.20 -59.89
N LYS A 74 10.30 -47.11 -59.47
CA LYS A 74 11.77 -46.94 -59.60
C LYS A 74 12.46 -46.44 -58.33
N GLN A 75 11.77 -46.31 -57.18
CA GLN A 75 12.37 -45.86 -55.92
C GLN A 75 12.55 -47.00 -54.91
N LYS A 76 13.70 -47.00 -54.21
CA LYS A 76 14.04 -48.01 -53.17
C LYS A 76 13.60 -47.65 -51.75
N GLU A 77 13.34 -46.38 -51.49
CA GLU A 77 13.06 -45.82 -50.16
C GLU A 77 11.57 -45.36 -50.11
N GLU A 78 10.93 -45.45 -48.95
CA GLU A 78 9.51 -45.06 -48.78
C GLU A 78 9.39 -43.53 -48.64
N LYS A 79 8.68 -42.88 -49.58
CA LYS A 79 8.51 -41.43 -49.56
C LYS A 79 7.42 -41.04 -48.56
N THR A 80 7.83 -40.47 -47.43
CA THR A 80 6.91 -39.95 -46.39
C THR A 80 6.61 -38.47 -46.59
N SER A 81 5.44 -38.02 -46.12
CA SER A 81 5.08 -36.61 -46.01
C SER A 81 4.59 -36.31 -44.58
N VAL A 82 4.90 -35.13 -44.04
CA VAL A 82 4.40 -34.72 -42.72
C VAL A 82 3.03 -34.04 -42.92
N LEU A 83 2.02 -34.54 -42.20
CA LEU A 83 0.66 -33.98 -42.22
C LEU A 83 0.48 -32.88 -41.18
N GLY A 84 1.24 -32.92 -40.08
CA GLY A 84 1.22 -31.92 -39.03
C GLY A 84 1.93 -32.37 -37.76
N GLN A 85 2.05 -31.45 -36.81
CA GLN A 85 2.68 -31.64 -35.51
C GLN A 85 1.79 -31.15 -34.37
N ALA A 86 1.79 -31.87 -33.26
CA ALA A 86 1.18 -31.49 -32.00
C ALA A 86 2.22 -31.51 -30.88
N VAL A 87 1.98 -30.78 -29.79
CA VAL A 87 2.98 -30.48 -28.77
C VAL A 87 2.38 -30.64 -27.37
N VAL A 88 3.05 -31.40 -26.50
CA VAL A 88 2.59 -31.71 -25.13
C VAL A 88 3.54 -31.10 -24.11
N ASP A 89 3.01 -30.27 -23.22
CA ASP A 89 3.73 -29.69 -22.08
C ASP A 89 3.82 -30.71 -20.93
N LEU A 90 5.01 -30.88 -20.34
CA LEU A 90 5.27 -31.84 -19.26
C LEU A 90 5.24 -31.21 -17.86
N LEU A 91 5.04 -29.89 -17.75
CA LEU A 91 4.99 -29.15 -16.49
C LEU A 91 4.09 -29.77 -15.39
N PRO A 92 2.90 -30.37 -15.67
CA PRO A 92 2.08 -30.98 -14.63
C PRO A 92 2.78 -32.07 -13.81
N LEU A 93 3.76 -32.78 -14.39
CA LEU A 93 4.54 -33.81 -13.70
C LEU A 93 5.50 -33.21 -12.65
N LEU A 94 6.07 -32.03 -12.96
CA LEU A 94 6.94 -31.29 -12.04
C LEU A 94 6.13 -30.66 -10.89
N GLN A 95 4.86 -30.36 -11.13
CA GLN A 95 3.89 -29.94 -10.11
C GLN A 95 3.33 -31.14 -9.29
N GLY A 96 3.94 -32.32 -9.38
CA GLY A 96 3.62 -33.50 -8.55
C GLY A 96 2.53 -34.43 -9.11
N GLN A 97 1.96 -34.15 -10.29
CA GLN A 97 0.93 -35.04 -10.87
C GLN A 97 1.55 -36.32 -11.43
N CYS A 98 1.14 -37.49 -10.92
CA CYS A 98 1.61 -38.78 -11.43
C CYS A 98 1.02 -39.13 -12.83
N SER A 99 -0.12 -38.56 -13.21
CA SER A 99 -0.70 -38.75 -14.54
C SER A 99 -1.67 -37.65 -14.94
N PHE A 100 -1.67 -37.26 -16.21
CA PHE A 100 -2.65 -36.31 -16.77
C PHE A 100 -3.10 -36.70 -18.19
N ASN A 101 -4.26 -36.19 -18.60
CA ASN A 101 -4.80 -36.33 -19.95
C ASN A 101 -4.80 -34.95 -20.64
N SER A 102 -4.33 -34.89 -21.88
CA SER A 102 -4.30 -33.65 -22.67
C SER A 102 -4.88 -33.87 -24.07
N THR A 103 -5.67 -32.93 -24.56
CA THR A 103 -6.19 -32.91 -25.93
C THR A 103 -5.46 -31.81 -26.70
N VAL A 104 -4.43 -32.20 -27.45
CA VAL A 104 -3.54 -31.28 -28.16
C VAL A 104 -4.00 -31.08 -29.61
N VAL A 105 -3.82 -29.87 -30.14
CA VAL A 105 -4.17 -29.54 -31.53
C VAL A 105 -3.04 -30.01 -32.46
N LEU A 106 -3.43 -30.62 -33.59
CA LEU A 106 -2.52 -30.98 -34.67
C LEU A 106 -2.42 -29.82 -35.67
N HIS A 107 -1.26 -29.18 -35.74
CA HIS A 107 -1.00 -28.05 -36.62
C HIS A 107 -0.36 -28.50 -37.93
N PRO A 108 -0.88 -28.10 -39.11
CA PRO A 108 -0.31 -28.52 -40.40
C PRO A 108 1.10 -27.94 -40.59
N THR A 109 1.98 -28.74 -41.19
CA THR A 109 3.32 -28.29 -41.62
C THR A 109 3.26 -27.60 -42.98
N PRO A 110 4.12 -26.59 -43.26
CA PRO A 110 4.16 -25.92 -44.55
C PRO A 110 4.43 -26.89 -45.70
N GLY A 111 3.70 -26.75 -46.81
CA GLY A 111 3.74 -27.66 -47.96
C GLY A 111 2.96 -28.96 -47.78
N SER A 112 2.18 -29.12 -46.71
CA SER A 112 1.30 -30.29 -46.51
C SER A 112 -0.06 -30.11 -47.21
N PRO A 113 -0.72 -31.20 -47.66
CA PRO A 113 -2.01 -31.10 -48.36
C PRO A 113 -3.20 -30.65 -47.49
N ASN A 114 -2.98 -30.36 -46.20
CA ASN A 114 -4.01 -29.84 -45.29
C ASN A 114 -3.84 -28.33 -45.00
N GLU A 115 -2.78 -27.68 -45.48
CA GLU A 115 -2.51 -26.25 -45.27
C GLU A 115 -3.63 -25.35 -45.82
N THR A 116 -4.15 -25.66 -47.01
CA THR A 116 -5.30 -24.96 -47.62
C THR A 116 -6.66 -25.29 -46.99
N PHE A 117 -6.85 -26.50 -46.44
CA PHE A 117 -8.12 -26.90 -45.80
C PHE A 117 -8.33 -26.27 -44.41
N SER A 118 -7.27 -25.72 -43.80
CA SER A 118 -7.31 -25.19 -42.43
C SER A 118 -7.98 -23.82 -42.30
N GLN A 119 -8.20 -23.09 -43.40
CA GLN A 119 -8.74 -21.73 -43.37
C GLN A 119 -10.29 -21.69 -43.43
N ASP A 120 -10.91 -22.54 -44.24
CA ASP A 120 -12.35 -22.44 -44.56
C ASP A 120 -13.32 -23.20 -43.63
N SER A 121 -12.82 -24.09 -42.75
CA SER A 121 -13.67 -25.13 -42.13
C SER A 121 -13.85 -25.07 -40.62
N GLY A 122 -13.04 -24.29 -39.89
CA GLY A 122 -13.13 -24.09 -38.42
C GLY A 122 -12.83 -25.31 -37.52
N ILE A 123 -12.95 -26.55 -38.03
CA ILE A 123 -12.74 -27.79 -37.28
C ILE A 123 -11.24 -28.11 -37.18
N LYS A 124 -10.65 -27.81 -36.02
CA LYS A 124 -9.25 -28.15 -35.72
C LYS A 124 -9.11 -29.64 -35.39
N SER A 125 -8.19 -30.34 -36.06
CA SER A 125 -7.88 -31.74 -35.75
C SER A 125 -7.10 -31.82 -34.43
N THR A 126 -7.41 -32.82 -33.60
CA THR A 126 -6.81 -32.99 -32.26
C THR A 126 -6.33 -34.41 -32.03
N LEU A 127 -5.36 -34.58 -31.14
CA LEU A 127 -4.90 -35.85 -30.59
C LEU A 127 -5.17 -35.87 -29.09
N LYS A 128 -5.76 -36.96 -28.59
CA LYS A 128 -5.88 -37.19 -27.14
C LYS A 128 -4.67 -37.99 -26.68
N VAL A 129 -3.95 -37.45 -25.70
CA VAL A 129 -2.71 -38.00 -25.16
C VAL A 129 -2.88 -38.22 -23.66
N THR A 130 -2.36 -39.33 -23.16
CA THR A 130 -2.24 -39.62 -21.73
C THR A 130 -0.76 -39.70 -21.39
N VAL A 131 -0.34 -39.00 -20.35
CA VAL A 131 1.04 -39.01 -19.85
C VAL A 131 1.01 -39.47 -18.38
N SER A 132 1.91 -40.38 -18.01
CA SER A 132 1.95 -40.96 -16.67
C SER A 132 3.35 -41.40 -16.26
N VAL A 133 3.66 -41.24 -14.97
CA VAL A 133 4.88 -41.68 -14.30
C VAL A 133 4.46 -42.60 -13.13
N PRO A 134 5.16 -43.72 -12.85
CA PRO A 134 4.75 -44.66 -11.79
C PRO A 134 4.78 -44.08 -10.38
N GLU A 135 5.65 -43.11 -10.12
CA GLU A 135 5.81 -42.38 -8.85
C GLU A 135 6.00 -40.87 -9.17
N PRO A 136 5.70 -39.95 -8.24
CA PRO A 136 5.87 -38.52 -8.50
C PRO A 136 7.36 -38.16 -8.63
N LEU A 137 7.72 -37.37 -9.65
CA LEU A 137 9.11 -36.98 -9.96
C LEU A 137 9.80 -36.19 -8.84
N LEU A 138 9.01 -35.55 -7.98
CA LEU A 138 9.42 -34.81 -6.79
C LEU A 138 8.47 -35.20 -5.64
N SER A 139 9.01 -35.43 -4.44
CA SER A 139 8.20 -35.61 -3.23
C SER A 139 7.55 -34.29 -2.81
N ASP A 140 6.41 -34.32 -2.13
CA ASP A 140 5.67 -33.11 -1.70
C ASP A 140 6.56 -32.09 -0.96
N THR A 141 7.53 -32.57 -0.16
CA THR A 141 8.56 -31.75 0.50
C THR A 141 9.44 -31.00 -0.50
N LYS A 142 9.98 -31.69 -1.51
CA LYS A 142 10.77 -31.09 -2.58
C LYS A 142 9.91 -30.19 -3.48
N VAL A 143 8.66 -30.56 -3.76
CA VAL A 143 7.70 -29.69 -4.45
C VAL A 143 7.44 -28.42 -3.63
N ALA A 144 7.41 -28.48 -2.30
CA ALA A 144 7.30 -27.30 -1.44
C ALA A 144 8.57 -26.42 -1.43
N GLU A 145 9.76 -27.03 -1.41
CA GLU A 145 11.07 -26.34 -1.35
C GLU A 145 11.57 -25.77 -2.69
N THR A 146 11.30 -26.46 -3.82
CA THR A 146 11.67 -26.00 -5.17
C THR A 146 10.83 -24.81 -5.65
N ASN A 147 11.30 -24.10 -6.66
CA ASN A 147 10.54 -23.03 -7.33
C ASN A 147 10.71 -23.11 -8.85
N LEU A 148 9.67 -22.75 -9.60
CA LEU A 148 9.72 -22.69 -11.06
C LEU A 148 9.93 -21.23 -11.50
N LEU A 149 11.08 -20.95 -12.12
CA LEU A 149 11.38 -19.67 -12.73
C LEU A 149 10.98 -19.70 -14.21
N SER A 150 10.24 -18.70 -14.70
CA SER A 150 10.04 -18.47 -16.12
C SER A 150 10.59 -17.12 -16.53
N VAL A 151 11.56 -17.12 -17.44
CA VAL A 151 12.12 -15.90 -18.05
C VAL A 151 11.59 -15.79 -19.47
N THR A 152 10.93 -14.67 -19.79
CA THR A 152 10.48 -14.33 -21.13
C THR A 152 11.29 -13.16 -21.68
N VAL A 153 11.87 -13.33 -22.87
CA VAL A 153 12.38 -12.23 -23.68
C VAL A 153 11.33 -11.92 -24.73
N GLU A 154 10.74 -10.71 -24.67
CA GLU A 154 9.70 -10.29 -25.62
C GLU A 154 10.33 -9.69 -26.87
N THR A 155 10.64 -8.39 -26.83
CA THR A 155 11.03 -7.60 -27.99
C THR A 155 12.05 -6.53 -27.59
N ALA A 156 13.09 -6.35 -28.41
CA ALA A 156 13.95 -5.18 -28.38
C ALA A 156 13.47 -4.15 -29.41
N TYR A 157 13.29 -2.90 -28.98
CA TYR A 157 12.77 -1.79 -29.78
C TYR A 157 13.83 -0.72 -30.03
N SER A 158 13.64 0.05 -31.10
CA SER A 158 14.58 1.11 -31.54
C SER A 158 15.99 0.57 -31.80
N VAL A 159 16.09 -0.63 -32.40
CA VAL A 159 17.35 -1.31 -32.68
C VAL A 159 18.19 -0.59 -33.75
N PRO A 160 19.53 -0.74 -33.78
CA PRO A 160 20.41 0.01 -34.69
C PRO A 160 20.03 -0.10 -36.16
N GLU A 161 20.03 1.02 -36.89
CA GLU A 161 19.52 1.08 -38.27
C GLU A 161 20.29 0.19 -39.26
N VAL A 162 21.55 -0.12 -38.98
CA VAL A 162 22.42 -1.04 -39.75
C VAL A 162 21.83 -2.46 -39.82
N TRP A 163 20.91 -2.82 -38.92
CA TRP A 163 20.20 -4.10 -38.95
C TRP A 163 19.19 -4.10 -40.11
N ASN A 164 19.62 -4.62 -41.26
CA ASN A 164 18.86 -4.70 -42.51
C ASN A 164 18.63 -6.15 -42.95
N VAL A 165 17.55 -6.37 -43.71
CA VAL A 165 17.12 -7.70 -44.20
C VAL A 165 17.88 -8.15 -45.46
N SER A 166 18.70 -7.27 -46.05
CA SER A 166 19.25 -7.41 -47.40
C SER A 166 20.55 -8.21 -47.50
N ALA A 167 20.44 -9.46 -47.95
CA ALA A 167 21.44 -10.18 -48.75
C ALA A 167 22.87 -10.34 -48.17
N GLY A 168 23.00 -10.51 -46.85
CA GLY A 168 24.21 -11.05 -46.21
C GLY A 168 24.11 -12.55 -45.89
N PRO A 169 25.15 -13.16 -45.27
CA PRO A 169 24.99 -14.43 -44.57
C PRO A 169 23.89 -14.29 -43.51
N GLN A 170 23.17 -15.38 -43.20
CA GLN A 170 22.07 -15.29 -42.23
C GLN A 170 22.63 -14.93 -40.83
N HIS A 171 22.06 -13.88 -40.23
CA HIS A 171 22.43 -13.40 -38.90
C HIS A 171 21.35 -13.80 -37.90
N SER A 172 21.76 -14.37 -36.76
CA SER A 172 20.87 -14.66 -35.63
C SER A 172 21.01 -13.56 -34.57
N TYR A 173 19.89 -12.98 -34.18
CA TYR A 173 19.81 -12.10 -33.01
C TYR A 173 19.65 -12.94 -31.74
N VAL A 174 20.49 -12.65 -30.76
CA VAL A 174 20.66 -13.44 -29.54
C VAL A 174 20.52 -12.56 -28.32
N ALA A 175 19.76 -13.02 -27.32
CA ALA A 175 19.80 -12.51 -25.96
C ALA A 175 20.22 -13.62 -24.99
N ALA A 176 20.97 -13.30 -23.94
CA ALA A 176 21.48 -14.27 -22.97
C ALA A 176 21.60 -13.71 -21.54
N LEU A 177 21.40 -14.59 -20.55
CA LEU A 177 21.63 -14.30 -19.12
C LEU A 177 21.95 -15.58 -18.35
N GLN A 178 22.58 -15.48 -17.18
CA GLN A 178 22.86 -16.61 -16.29
C GLN A 178 21.88 -16.65 -15.11
N VAL A 179 21.61 -17.84 -14.55
CA VAL A 179 20.76 -18.05 -13.37
C VAL A 179 21.35 -19.14 -12.46
N PRO A 180 21.44 -18.95 -11.13
CA PRO A 180 21.74 -20.04 -10.21
C PRO A 180 20.52 -20.97 -10.07
N LEU A 181 20.61 -22.19 -10.61
CA LEU A 181 19.53 -23.20 -10.52
C LEU A 181 19.71 -24.17 -9.35
N THR A 182 20.94 -24.30 -8.83
CA THR A 182 21.30 -25.25 -7.76
C THR A 182 22.21 -24.61 -6.69
N SER A 183 22.53 -25.34 -5.63
CA SER A 183 23.53 -24.93 -4.63
C SER A 183 24.97 -24.82 -5.15
N ASN A 184 25.27 -25.36 -6.34
CA ASN A 184 26.62 -25.33 -6.90
C ASN A 184 26.90 -23.98 -7.56
N LYS A 185 28.15 -23.49 -7.49
CA LYS A 185 28.55 -22.16 -7.97
C LYS A 185 28.60 -22.00 -9.51
N GLU A 186 28.03 -22.93 -10.24
CA GLU A 186 27.97 -22.93 -11.70
C GLU A 186 26.60 -22.37 -12.12
N GLU A 187 26.56 -21.07 -12.45
CA GLU A 187 25.32 -20.43 -12.92
C GLU A 187 24.97 -20.91 -14.34
N GLN A 188 23.74 -21.40 -14.54
CA GLN A 188 23.30 -21.90 -15.84
C GLN A 188 23.00 -20.74 -16.79
N MET A 189 23.65 -20.74 -17.95
CA MET A 189 23.31 -19.84 -19.06
C MET A 189 21.95 -20.20 -19.68
N LEU A 190 21.08 -19.20 -19.82
CA LEU A 190 19.86 -19.25 -20.62
C LEU A 190 20.09 -18.46 -21.93
N LEU A 191 19.82 -19.11 -23.06
CA LEU A 191 20.08 -18.58 -24.41
C LEU A 191 18.77 -18.41 -25.18
N PHE A 192 18.55 -17.23 -25.75
CA PHE A 192 17.38 -16.87 -26.57
C PHE A 192 17.86 -16.51 -27.98
N SER A 193 17.99 -17.52 -28.83
CA SER A 193 18.36 -17.39 -30.25
C SER A 193 17.15 -17.10 -31.15
N ASN A 194 17.38 -16.90 -32.45
CA ASN A 194 16.34 -16.81 -33.49
C ASN A 194 15.36 -15.62 -33.32
N GLY A 195 15.84 -14.48 -32.79
CA GLY A 195 15.05 -13.24 -32.77
C GLY A 195 14.68 -12.79 -34.18
N ILE A 196 13.43 -12.33 -34.39
CA ILE A 196 12.90 -11.96 -35.70
C ILE A 196 12.92 -10.44 -35.84
N LEU A 197 13.72 -9.92 -36.79
CA LEU A 197 13.71 -8.50 -37.16
C LEU A 197 12.40 -8.15 -37.88
N LYS A 198 11.69 -7.16 -37.34
CA LYS A 198 10.45 -6.59 -37.88
C LYS A 198 10.68 -5.10 -38.18
N MET A 199 10.15 -4.66 -39.32
CA MET A 199 10.15 -3.25 -39.71
C MET A 199 9.09 -2.47 -38.93
N GLY A 200 9.29 -1.17 -38.77
CA GLY A 200 8.30 -0.26 -38.17
C GLY A 200 7.11 -0.01 -39.09
N GLY A 201 5.99 0.42 -38.50
CA GLY A 201 4.74 0.75 -39.18
C GLY A 201 3.58 0.78 -38.17
N GLU A 202 3.27 -0.37 -37.58
CA GLU A 202 2.18 -0.53 -36.60
C GLU A 202 2.68 -1.19 -35.29
N ARG A 203 2.01 -0.85 -34.17
CA ARG A 203 2.18 -1.51 -32.86
C ARG A 203 1.66 -2.95 -32.96
N GLU A 204 2.29 -3.89 -32.26
CA GLU A 204 1.88 -5.30 -32.38
C GLU A 204 0.51 -5.55 -31.76
N PRO A 205 -0.35 -6.38 -32.39
CA PRO A 205 -1.65 -6.72 -31.82
C PRO A 205 -1.47 -7.56 -30.56
N VAL A 206 -2.17 -7.19 -29.50
CA VAL A 206 -2.11 -7.84 -28.19
C VAL A 206 -3.50 -8.44 -27.89
N PRO A 207 -3.64 -9.70 -27.41
CA PRO A 207 -2.60 -10.59 -26.88
C PRO A 207 -1.73 -11.30 -27.92
N ARG A 208 -0.43 -11.45 -27.62
CA ARG A 208 0.56 -12.20 -28.42
C ARG A 208 0.84 -13.56 -27.77
N ARG A 209 1.11 -14.62 -28.53
CA ARG A 209 1.42 -15.97 -27.98
C ARG A 209 2.90 -16.11 -27.64
N LYS A 210 3.25 -16.67 -26.47
CA LYS A 210 4.66 -16.96 -26.09
C LYS A 210 5.17 -18.25 -26.74
N LYS A 211 6.45 -18.30 -27.10
CA LYS A 211 7.11 -19.41 -27.83
C LYS A 211 8.01 -20.28 -26.96
N TRP A 212 8.22 -21.53 -27.41
CA TRP A 212 9.22 -22.44 -26.87
C TRP A 212 10.64 -22.06 -27.34
N PRO A 213 11.69 -22.23 -26.51
CA PRO A 213 13.08 -21.93 -26.85
C PRO A 213 13.71 -23.10 -27.63
N LEU A 214 13.27 -23.31 -28.87
CA LEU A 214 13.64 -24.46 -29.70
C LEU A 214 14.24 -24.07 -31.06
N CYS A 215 15.29 -24.77 -31.46
CA CYS A 215 15.93 -24.59 -32.76
C CYS A 215 15.15 -25.31 -33.88
N SER A 216 14.08 -24.67 -34.37
CA SER A 216 13.71 -24.66 -35.79
C SER A 216 13.24 -25.96 -36.47
N PHE A 217 12.46 -26.82 -35.79
CA PHE A 217 11.83 -28.02 -36.40
C PHE A 217 10.31 -28.20 -36.13
N LEU A 218 9.61 -27.12 -35.74
CA LEU A 218 8.17 -27.14 -35.47
C LEU A 218 7.35 -26.34 -36.48
N ALA A 219 6.17 -26.87 -36.84
CA ALA A 219 5.12 -26.18 -37.59
C ALA A 219 4.79 -24.80 -36.97
N PRO A 220 4.44 -23.76 -37.76
CA PRO A 220 4.35 -22.38 -37.26
C PRO A 220 3.51 -22.19 -35.99
N ASP A 221 2.32 -22.77 -35.93
CA ASP A 221 1.45 -22.67 -34.74
C ASP A 221 1.89 -23.54 -33.55
N ALA A 222 2.70 -24.58 -33.80
CA ALA A 222 3.20 -25.52 -32.80
C ALA A 222 4.41 -24.96 -32.02
N GLN A 223 5.03 -23.89 -32.52
CA GLN A 223 6.14 -23.19 -31.85
C GLN A 223 5.70 -22.46 -30.56
N PHE A 224 4.40 -22.29 -30.35
CA PHE A 224 3.84 -21.55 -29.23
C PHE A 224 3.46 -22.44 -28.03
N ILE A 225 3.63 -21.90 -26.82
CA ILE A 225 3.22 -22.55 -25.58
C ILE A 225 1.68 -22.50 -25.48
N PRO A 226 0.98 -23.62 -25.16
CA PRO A 226 -0.46 -23.61 -24.99
C PRO A 226 -0.91 -22.69 -23.85
N GLY A 227 -1.92 -21.84 -24.11
CA GLY A 227 -2.56 -21.00 -23.10
C GLY A 227 -1.76 -19.80 -22.56
N ILE A 228 -0.49 -19.62 -22.94
CA ILE A 228 0.35 -18.51 -22.44
C ILE A 228 0.45 -17.37 -23.45
N PHE A 229 0.11 -16.17 -22.99
CA PHE A 229 0.06 -14.95 -23.79
C PHE A 229 0.87 -13.81 -23.13
N ILE A 230 1.27 -12.84 -23.95
CA ILE A 230 1.68 -11.49 -23.55
C ILE A 230 0.43 -10.62 -23.67
N ASN A 231 0.07 -9.92 -22.59
CA ASN A 231 -1.08 -9.01 -22.53
C ASN A 231 -0.59 -7.55 -22.52
N ASP A 232 -1.49 -6.59 -22.77
CA ASP A 232 -1.13 -5.17 -22.72
C ASP A 232 -1.21 -4.70 -21.27
N GLU A 233 -0.09 -4.20 -20.74
CA GLU A 233 0.05 -3.78 -19.35
C GLU A 233 0.34 -2.27 -19.31
N ALA A 234 -0.19 -1.57 -18.32
CA ALA A 234 0.04 -0.14 -18.21
C ALA A 234 1.53 0.12 -17.92
N VAL A 235 2.17 1.00 -18.71
CA VAL A 235 3.59 1.38 -18.55
C VAL A 235 3.92 1.90 -17.15
N SER A 236 2.92 2.43 -16.42
CA SER A 236 3.03 2.83 -15.00
C SER A 236 3.04 1.69 -13.98
N SER A 237 2.88 0.43 -14.42
CA SER A 237 2.96 -0.79 -13.60
C SER A 237 4.18 -1.67 -13.94
N GLU A 238 4.92 -1.31 -15.00
CA GLU A 238 6.16 -1.97 -15.38
C GLU A 238 7.33 -1.50 -14.48
N HIS A 239 8.17 -2.45 -14.08
CA HIS A 239 9.35 -2.22 -13.25
C HIS A 239 10.52 -1.84 -14.17
N SER A 240 10.43 -0.64 -14.75
CA SER A 240 11.06 -0.23 -16.00
C SER A 240 11.95 1.00 -15.83
N ASP A 241 13.12 1.02 -16.46
CA ASP A 241 13.98 2.21 -16.53
C ASP A 241 13.24 3.37 -17.22
N LEU A 242 12.53 3.03 -18.30
CA LEU A 242 11.82 3.94 -19.19
C LEU A 242 10.38 4.15 -18.69
N ASN A 243 10.21 4.95 -17.63
CA ASN A 243 8.92 5.15 -16.94
C ASN A 243 8.44 6.62 -16.84
N SER A 244 9.27 7.59 -17.22
CA SER A 244 8.93 9.03 -17.15
C SER A 244 7.80 9.42 -18.13
N SER A 245 7.34 10.67 -18.06
CA SER A 245 6.41 11.24 -19.05
C SER A 245 6.99 11.26 -20.46
N GLU A 246 8.29 11.57 -20.59
CA GLU A 246 8.99 11.62 -21.87
C GLU A 246 9.23 10.21 -22.43
N ASP A 247 9.61 9.26 -21.57
CA ASP A 247 9.79 7.85 -21.94
C ASP A 247 8.52 7.22 -22.49
N LYS A 248 7.35 7.60 -21.97
CA LYS A 248 6.05 7.10 -22.47
C LYS A 248 5.78 7.57 -23.90
N VAL A 249 6.13 8.82 -24.23
CA VAL A 249 6.03 9.36 -25.60
C VAL A 249 7.04 8.66 -26.52
N PHE A 250 8.30 8.53 -26.08
CA PHE A 250 9.34 7.81 -26.81
C PHE A 250 8.99 6.35 -27.06
N ARG A 251 8.45 5.64 -26.06
CA ARG A 251 8.00 4.24 -26.20
C ARG A 251 6.83 4.12 -27.17
N ALA A 252 5.84 5.00 -27.09
CA ALA A 252 4.73 5.00 -28.05
C ALA A 252 5.24 5.19 -29.50
N GLU A 253 6.22 6.08 -29.72
CA GLU A 253 6.86 6.24 -31.03
C GLU A 253 7.66 4.99 -31.45
N ALA A 254 8.48 4.44 -30.54
CA ALA A 254 9.37 3.31 -30.81
C ALA A 254 8.61 1.98 -31.03
N GLU A 255 7.52 1.76 -30.29
CA GLU A 255 6.66 0.57 -30.44
C GLU A 255 5.91 0.56 -31.78
N SER A 256 5.59 1.74 -32.35
CA SER A 256 4.89 1.86 -33.64
C SER A 256 5.83 2.04 -34.85
N LYS A 257 6.73 3.05 -34.83
CA LYS A 257 7.41 3.56 -36.03
C LYS A 257 8.80 2.97 -36.29
N ARG A 258 9.47 2.44 -35.27
CA ARG A 258 10.89 2.05 -35.36
C ARG A 258 11.10 0.55 -35.61
N LYS A 259 12.29 0.18 -36.09
CA LYS A 259 12.72 -1.23 -36.21
C LYS A 259 12.73 -1.90 -34.83
N ARG A 260 12.42 -3.20 -34.80
CA ARG A 260 12.40 -4.03 -33.58
C ARG A 260 12.79 -5.47 -33.85
N VAL A 261 13.37 -6.17 -32.88
CA VAL A 261 13.62 -7.62 -32.92
C VAL A 261 12.76 -8.30 -31.87
N SER A 262 11.90 -9.23 -32.30
CA SER A 262 10.96 -9.95 -31.42
C SER A 262 11.36 -11.42 -31.32
N TRP A 263 11.56 -11.88 -30.09
CA TRP A 263 11.72 -13.29 -29.74
C TRP A 263 10.38 -13.86 -29.28
N ASP A 264 9.71 -13.16 -28.37
CA ASP A 264 8.48 -13.58 -27.68
C ASP A 264 8.58 -15.00 -27.08
N THR A 265 9.75 -15.33 -26.53
CA THR A 265 10.15 -16.70 -26.15
C THR A 265 10.30 -16.83 -24.63
N THR A 266 9.76 -17.90 -24.04
CA THR A 266 9.83 -18.17 -22.60
C THR A 266 10.65 -19.42 -22.30
N ARG A 267 11.69 -19.27 -21.46
CA ARG A 267 12.46 -20.38 -20.88
C ARG A 267 12.01 -20.58 -19.43
N ARG A 268 11.40 -21.73 -19.12
CA ARG A 268 11.15 -22.16 -17.74
C ARG A 268 12.37 -22.90 -17.20
N CYS A 269 12.68 -22.78 -15.91
CA CYS A 269 13.78 -23.48 -15.25
C CYS A 269 13.30 -23.96 -13.87
N LEU A 270 13.67 -25.17 -13.47
CA LEU A 270 13.44 -25.65 -12.10
C LEU A 270 14.61 -25.21 -11.22
N ILE A 271 14.31 -24.57 -10.09
CA ILE A 271 15.30 -24.13 -9.10
C ILE A 271 15.14 -24.98 -7.82
N ASP A 272 16.24 -25.55 -7.32
CA ASP A 272 16.25 -26.25 -6.03
C ASP A 272 16.34 -25.29 -4.83
N ALA A 273 16.19 -25.81 -3.60
CA ALA A 273 16.24 -25.00 -2.38
C ALA A 273 17.54 -24.18 -2.25
N GLY A 274 18.67 -24.77 -2.67
CA GLY A 274 19.97 -24.09 -2.70
C GLY A 274 20.00 -22.99 -3.75
N GLY A 275 19.52 -23.28 -4.96
CA GLY A 275 19.37 -22.29 -6.04
C GLY A 275 18.48 -21.11 -5.64
N VAL A 276 17.39 -21.35 -4.91
CA VAL A 276 16.50 -20.29 -4.39
C VAL A 276 17.25 -19.39 -3.40
N THR A 277 17.99 -19.97 -2.44
CA THR A 277 18.78 -19.17 -1.49
C THR A 277 19.95 -18.44 -2.16
N CYS A 278 20.58 -19.05 -3.17
CA CYS A 278 21.64 -18.43 -3.96
C CYS A 278 21.10 -17.25 -4.78
N LEU A 279 19.93 -17.41 -5.42
CA LEU A 279 19.24 -16.35 -6.15
C LEU A 279 18.89 -15.18 -5.22
N SER A 280 18.28 -15.43 -4.06
CA SER A 280 17.94 -14.35 -3.11
C SER A 280 19.19 -13.63 -2.57
N HIS A 281 20.26 -14.37 -2.25
CA HIS A 281 21.52 -13.78 -1.80
C HIS A 281 22.17 -12.96 -2.92
N ARG A 282 22.18 -13.46 -4.17
CA ARG A 282 22.80 -12.78 -5.30
C ARG A 282 22.02 -11.54 -5.72
N ILE A 283 20.69 -11.51 -5.61
CA ILE A 283 19.89 -10.29 -5.79
C ILE A 283 20.23 -9.26 -4.69
N ALA A 284 20.37 -9.69 -3.44
CA ALA A 284 20.76 -8.80 -2.34
C ALA A 284 22.20 -8.24 -2.50
N GLU A 285 23.14 -9.02 -3.04
CA GLU A 285 24.48 -8.54 -3.40
C GLU A 285 24.50 -7.65 -4.66
N CYS A 286 23.68 -7.99 -5.65
CA CYS A 286 23.76 -7.54 -7.03
C CYS A 286 22.35 -7.29 -7.58
N ARG A 287 21.76 -6.18 -7.10
CA ARG A 287 20.47 -5.61 -7.54
C ARG A 287 20.24 -5.70 -9.05
N LEU A 288 21.27 -5.35 -9.83
CA LEU A 288 21.24 -5.35 -11.29
C LEU A 288 21.78 -6.66 -11.86
N TRP A 289 20.99 -7.28 -12.72
CA TRP A 289 21.32 -8.52 -13.42
C TRP A 289 21.58 -8.25 -14.91
N PRO A 290 22.71 -8.70 -15.48
CA PRO A 290 23.03 -8.44 -16.87
C PRO A 290 22.25 -9.37 -17.79
N VAL A 291 21.68 -8.79 -18.85
CA VAL A 291 21.15 -9.51 -20.01
C VAL A 291 21.89 -9.00 -21.24
N GLU A 292 22.74 -9.85 -21.80
CA GLU A 292 23.56 -9.51 -22.95
C GLU A 292 22.77 -9.71 -24.25
N VAL A 293 22.82 -8.75 -25.16
CA VAL A 293 22.12 -8.74 -26.46
C VAL A 293 23.15 -8.56 -27.57
N MET A 294 23.09 -9.38 -28.62
CA MET A 294 24.09 -9.40 -29.69
C MET A 294 23.60 -9.97 -31.02
N ARG A 295 24.39 -9.75 -32.08
CA ARG A 295 24.16 -10.29 -33.43
C ARG A 295 25.29 -11.25 -33.82
N CYS A 296 24.95 -12.52 -34.03
CA CYS A 296 25.86 -13.59 -34.43
C CYS A 296 25.68 -13.96 -35.92
N THR A 297 26.72 -14.53 -36.54
CA THR A 297 26.60 -15.32 -37.77
C THR A 297 25.94 -16.68 -37.48
N GLN A 298 25.15 -17.20 -38.43
CA GLN A 298 24.39 -18.44 -38.25
C GLN A 298 25.17 -19.68 -38.72
N PHE A 299 25.23 -20.72 -37.89
CA PHE A 299 25.77 -22.04 -38.27
C PHE A 299 24.90 -22.74 -39.33
N GLU A 300 25.46 -23.06 -40.50
CA GLU A 300 24.91 -24.12 -41.35
C GLU A 300 25.33 -25.50 -40.80
N ALA A 301 24.41 -26.19 -40.11
CA ALA A 301 24.61 -27.59 -39.79
C ALA A 301 24.71 -28.41 -41.10
N CYS A 302 25.85 -29.10 -41.30
CA CYS A 302 26.23 -29.65 -42.59
C CYS A 302 25.16 -30.59 -43.20
N LYS A 303 24.64 -30.22 -44.36
CA LYS A 303 23.68 -31.02 -45.13
C LYS A 303 24.35 -32.34 -45.55
N ALA A 304 23.81 -33.47 -45.11
CA ALA A 304 24.32 -34.83 -45.42
C ALA A 304 24.03 -35.25 -46.89
N GLY A 305 24.60 -34.53 -47.85
CA GLY A 305 24.45 -34.78 -49.29
C GLY A 305 25.38 -35.88 -49.81
N ARG A 306 24.82 -36.94 -50.42
CA ARG A 306 25.57 -38.01 -51.09
C ARG A 306 26.34 -37.44 -52.31
N GLY A 307 27.63 -37.13 -52.15
CA GLY A 307 28.52 -36.59 -53.20
C GLY A 307 29.79 -37.44 -53.43
N LYS A 308 30.34 -37.42 -54.66
CA LYS A 308 31.48 -38.28 -55.07
C LYS A 308 32.80 -37.86 -54.43
N ALA A 309 33.69 -38.83 -54.22
CA ALA A 309 35.01 -38.62 -53.61
C ALA A 309 35.95 -37.70 -54.43
N GLY A 310 36.52 -36.71 -53.75
CA GLY A 310 37.70 -35.94 -54.13
C GLY A 310 38.66 -35.86 -52.94
N LYS A 311 39.95 -35.57 -53.19
CA LYS A 311 40.95 -35.41 -52.12
C LYS A 311 41.09 -33.94 -51.74
N GLU A 312 40.75 -33.59 -50.50
CA GLU A 312 41.10 -32.30 -49.91
C GLU A 312 41.98 -32.49 -48.66
N LYS A 313 42.66 -31.42 -48.25
CA LYS A 313 43.70 -31.45 -47.20
C LYS A 313 43.09 -31.12 -45.83
N PRO A 314 43.70 -31.56 -44.71
CA PRO A 314 43.34 -31.05 -43.40
C PRO A 314 43.69 -29.55 -43.32
N VAL A 315 42.71 -28.76 -42.87
CA VAL A 315 42.88 -27.35 -42.49
C VAL A 315 43.54 -27.26 -41.11
N ARG A 316 44.22 -26.15 -40.79
CA ARG A 316 44.82 -25.91 -39.47
C ARG A 316 43.84 -25.18 -38.55
N ASN A 317 43.94 -25.43 -37.25
CA ASN A 317 43.09 -24.81 -36.22
C ASN A 317 43.06 -23.27 -36.32
N ASP A 318 44.20 -22.66 -36.66
CA ASP A 318 44.43 -21.21 -36.80
C ASP A 318 43.50 -20.50 -37.82
N GLN A 319 42.62 -21.22 -38.53
CA GLN A 319 41.63 -20.66 -39.47
C GLN A 319 40.17 -20.88 -39.05
N LEU A 320 39.91 -21.45 -37.86
CA LEU A 320 38.56 -21.68 -37.31
C LEU A 320 38.17 -20.68 -36.21
N GLU A 321 39.11 -19.90 -35.69
CA GLU A 321 38.84 -18.87 -34.68
C GLU A 321 38.19 -17.61 -35.32
N ASP A 322 38.39 -17.38 -36.62
CA ASP A 322 37.86 -16.23 -37.38
C ASP A 322 36.36 -16.32 -37.75
N GLU A 323 35.71 -17.49 -37.66
CA GLU A 323 34.34 -17.68 -38.20
C GLU A 323 33.20 -17.19 -37.28
N ILE A 324 33.45 -16.94 -36.00
CA ILE A 324 32.43 -16.52 -35.01
C ILE A 324 32.64 -15.05 -34.61
N GLN A 325 32.37 -14.13 -35.54
CA GLN A 325 32.42 -12.69 -35.27
C GLN A 325 31.20 -12.23 -34.45
N LEU A 326 31.37 -12.07 -33.14
CA LEU A 326 30.40 -11.37 -32.28
C LEU A 326 30.33 -9.89 -32.68
N SER A 327 29.15 -9.42 -33.09
CA SER A 327 28.92 -8.04 -33.52
C SER A 327 27.74 -7.43 -32.77
N PHE A 328 27.72 -6.09 -32.63
CA PHE A 328 26.70 -5.35 -31.87
C PHE A 328 26.49 -5.94 -30.46
N HIS A 329 27.52 -6.00 -29.62
CA HIS A 329 27.41 -6.54 -28.25
C HIS A 329 26.98 -5.46 -27.27
N GLY A 330 25.84 -5.65 -26.60
CA GLY A 330 25.30 -4.73 -25.61
C GLY A 330 24.74 -5.43 -24.38
N VAL A 331 24.43 -4.67 -23.32
CA VAL A 331 23.91 -5.17 -22.04
C VAL A 331 22.72 -4.34 -21.59
N ALA A 332 21.62 -5.00 -21.23
CA ALA A 332 20.56 -4.42 -20.41
C ALA A 332 20.75 -4.85 -18.95
N TYR A 333 20.52 -3.93 -18.01
CA TYR A 333 20.69 -4.17 -16.57
C TYR A 333 19.30 -4.28 -15.91
N VAL A 334 18.86 -5.50 -15.62
CA VAL A 334 17.52 -5.79 -15.09
C VAL A 334 17.55 -5.75 -13.57
N ASP A 335 16.73 -4.89 -12.96
CA ASP A 335 16.57 -4.83 -11.50
C ASP A 335 15.72 -6.01 -10.99
N LEU A 336 16.34 -6.89 -10.20
CA LEU A 336 15.66 -8.05 -9.59
C LEU A 336 15.22 -7.82 -8.14
N SER A 337 15.57 -6.69 -7.52
CA SER A 337 15.22 -6.35 -6.13
C SER A 337 13.73 -6.52 -5.80
N PRO A 338 12.77 -6.19 -6.71
CA PRO A 338 11.36 -6.37 -6.42
C PRO A 338 10.92 -7.83 -6.20
N LEU A 339 11.71 -8.83 -6.63
CA LEU A 339 11.43 -10.25 -6.32
C LEU A 339 11.69 -10.61 -4.85
N LEU A 340 12.43 -9.76 -4.11
CA LEU A 340 12.59 -9.86 -2.65
C LEU A 340 11.44 -9.19 -1.88
N TYR A 341 10.52 -8.49 -2.56
CA TYR A 341 9.41 -7.82 -1.87
C TYR A 341 8.33 -8.84 -1.44
N PRO A 342 7.78 -8.75 -0.21
CA PRO A 342 6.88 -9.77 0.33
C PRO A 342 5.67 -10.08 -0.56
N GLY A 343 5.63 -11.30 -1.10
CA GLY A 343 4.56 -11.81 -1.95
C GLY A 343 4.69 -11.53 -3.44
N VAL A 344 5.70 -10.77 -3.89
CA VAL A 344 5.92 -10.52 -5.32
C VAL A 344 6.42 -11.78 -6.03
N ARG A 345 5.81 -12.08 -7.17
CA ARG A 345 6.10 -13.29 -7.98
C ARG A 345 6.56 -13.00 -9.40
N ARG A 346 6.37 -11.78 -9.91
CA ARG A 346 6.62 -11.43 -11.31
C ARG A 346 7.06 -9.98 -11.41
N ILE A 347 8.13 -9.77 -12.16
CA ILE A 347 8.57 -8.46 -12.65
C ILE A 347 8.47 -8.47 -14.18
N ARG A 348 8.16 -7.31 -14.75
CA ARG A 348 8.21 -7.05 -16.19
C ARG A 348 8.55 -5.59 -16.40
N GLY A 349 9.47 -5.30 -17.31
CA GLY A 349 9.97 -3.94 -17.54
C GLY A 349 10.64 -3.77 -18.89
N ALA A 350 10.79 -2.51 -19.30
CA ALA A 350 11.61 -2.12 -20.44
C ALA A 350 12.95 -1.59 -19.91
N TYR A 351 14.03 -2.29 -20.27
CA TYR A 351 15.38 -2.02 -19.78
C TYR A 351 16.25 -1.48 -20.92
N ARG A 352 17.02 -0.43 -20.66
CA ARG A 352 17.85 0.20 -21.70
C ARG A 352 19.03 -0.70 -22.08
N ILE A 353 19.32 -0.83 -23.38
CA ILE A 353 20.52 -1.51 -23.85
C ILE A 353 21.67 -0.49 -23.91
N HIS A 354 22.74 -0.80 -23.19
CA HIS A 354 24.00 -0.06 -23.20
C HIS A 354 25.05 -0.80 -24.05
N PRO A 355 26.08 -0.12 -24.58
CA PRO A 355 27.24 -0.81 -25.15
C PRO A 355 27.89 -1.74 -24.11
N PHE A 356 28.44 -2.88 -24.55
CA PHE A 356 29.13 -3.79 -23.65
C PHE A 356 30.45 -3.19 -23.16
N SER A 357 30.69 -3.28 -21.85
CA SER A 357 31.95 -2.90 -21.20
C SER A 357 32.18 -3.77 -19.96
N GLU A 358 33.37 -4.37 -19.87
CA GLU A 358 33.73 -5.26 -18.75
C GLU A 358 33.86 -4.50 -17.43
N SER A 359 34.27 -3.22 -17.45
CA SER A 359 34.32 -2.38 -16.24
C SER A 359 32.93 -2.13 -15.65
N ASP A 360 31.95 -1.86 -16.52
CA ASP A 360 30.56 -1.61 -16.13
C ASP A 360 29.89 -2.87 -15.62
N LEU A 361 30.12 -3.99 -16.30
CA LEU A 361 29.64 -5.32 -15.87
C LEU A 361 30.17 -5.66 -14.47
N LEU A 362 31.47 -5.44 -14.23
CA LEU A 362 32.10 -5.68 -12.94
C LEU A 362 31.57 -4.75 -11.84
N MET A 363 31.48 -3.44 -12.09
CA MET A 363 30.99 -2.49 -11.09
C MET A 363 29.50 -2.69 -10.76
N LYS A 364 28.64 -2.91 -11.77
CA LYS A 364 27.18 -3.01 -11.59
C LYS A 364 26.71 -4.38 -11.10
N THR A 365 27.42 -5.45 -11.48
CA THR A 365 26.93 -6.84 -11.28
C THR A 365 27.90 -7.76 -10.55
N LYS A 366 29.10 -7.27 -10.17
CA LYS A 366 30.17 -8.05 -9.52
C LYS A 366 30.52 -9.35 -10.28
N ARG A 367 30.60 -9.28 -11.61
CA ARG A 367 31.00 -10.36 -12.54
C ARG A 367 32.24 -9.95 -13.33
N GLN A 368 33.15 -10.88 -13.61
CA GLN A 368 34.47 -10.58 -14.21
C GLN A 368 34.57 -10.83 -15.72
N ALA A 369 33.57 -11.46 -16.35
CA ALA A 369 33.59 -11.81 -17.79
C ALA A 369 32.17 -11.83 -18.40
N SER A 370 32.09 -11.78 -19.73
CA SER A 370 30.83 -11.98 -20.48
C SER A 370 30.37 -13.43 -20.41
N VAL A 371 29.05 -13.59 -20.21
CA VAL A 371 28.34 -14.87 -20.21
C VAL A 371 28.54 -15.64 -21.52
N VAL A 372 28.66 -14.92 -22.64
CA VAL A 372 28.72 -15.54 -23.98
C VAL A 372 30.15 -15.81 -24.42
N SER A 373 31.10 -14.91 -24.11
CA SER A 373 32.49 -15.06 -24.55
C SER A 373 33.25 -16.20 -23.85
N GLU A 374 32.81 -16.60 -22.65
CA GLU A 374 33.28 -17.83 -22.00
C GLU A 374 32.58 -19.07 -22.58
N ASN A 375 31.25 -19.04 -22.71
CA ASN A 375 30.49 -20.25 -23.05
C ASN A 375 30.51 -20.61 -24.55
N MET A 376 30.95 -19.71 -25.43
CA MET A 376 31.31 -20.09 -26.81
C MET A 376 32.62 -20.90 -26.88
N LYS A 377 33.57 -20.67 -25.96
CA LYS A 377 34.83 -21.44 -25.89
C LYS A 377 34.58 -22.88 -25.41
N THR A 378 33.65 -23.07 -24.47
CA THR A 378 33.24 -24.41 -24.03
C THR A 378 32.45 -25.16 -25.10
N GLN A 379 31.54 -24.51 -25.84
CA GLN A 379 30.84 -25.15 -26.96
C GLN A 379 31.79 -25.57 -28.09
N LEU A 380 32.82 -24.76 -28.39
CA LEU A 380 33.93 -25.17 -29.28
C LEU A 380 34.68 -26.41 -28.75
N ALA A 381 34.93 -26.49 -27.45
CA ALA A 381 35.58 -27.65 -26.82
C ALA A 381 34.68 -28.91 -26.85
N GLU A 382 33.37 -28.80 -26.63
CA GLU A 382 32.43 -29.92 -26.72
C GLU A 382 32.28 -30.45 -28.16
N ALA A 383 32.28 -29.55 -29.16
CA ALA A 383 32.23 -29.93 -30.57
C ALA A 383 33.43 -30.78 -30.99
N LEU A 384 34.61 -30.56 -30.37
CA LEU A 384 35.84 -31.32 -30.60
C LEU A 384 35.88 -32.70 -29.90
N LEU A 385 34.93 -33.01 -28.99
CA LEU A 385 35.02 -34.16 -28.08
C LEU A 385 34.00 -35.27 -28.30
N ARG A 386 33.12 -35.21 -29.32
CA ARG A 386 32.16 -36.30 -29.63
C ARG A 386 32.80 -37.42 -30.48
N PRO A 387 32.97 -38.66 -29.97
CA PRO A 387 33.43 -39.79 -30.77
C PRO A 387 32.26 -40.37 -31.59
N THR A 388 32.47 -40.62 -32.88
CA THR A 388 31.47 -41.25 -33.75
C THR A 388 31.38 -42.76 -33.49
N SER A 389 30.28 -43.22 -32.90
CA SER A 389 30.07 -44.62 -32.56
C SER A 389 29.50 -45.44 -33.73
N SER A 390 30.27 -46.42 -34.20
CA SER A 390 29.78 -47.55 -34.98
C SER A 390 30.61 -48.80 -34.68
N LEU A 391 30.00 -49.98 -34.65
CA LEU A 391 30.60 -51.19 -34.06
C LEU A 391 31.35 -52.04 -35.08
N SER A 392 32.50 -52.62 -34.70
CA SER A 392 32.65 -54.08 -34.57
C SER A 392 34.06 -54.56 -34.14
N SER A 393 34.06 -55.56 -33.24
CA SER A 393 35.06 -56.64 -33.03
C SER A 393 36.56 -56.45 -33.32
N GLY A 394 37.42 -56.80 -32.34
CA GLY A 394 38.60 -57.62 -32.66
C GLY A 394 39.88 -57.50 -31.81
N LYS A 395 40.01 -58.39 -30.79
CA LYS A 395 41.27 -58.85 -30.14
C LYS A 395 42.11 -57.82 -29.36
N ALA A 396 42.63 -58.27 -28.22
CA ALA A 396 43.63 -57.56 -27.41
C ALA A 396 44.98 -58.30 -27.41
N ALA A 397 46.08 -57.54 -27.33
CA ALA A 397 47.41 -58.02 -26.91
C ALA A 397 48.25 -56.83 -26.38
N PRO A 398 49.19 -56.99 -25.41
CA PRO A 398 49.76 -55.86 -24.67
C PRO A 398 51.29 -55.68 -24.78
N SER A 399 51.81 -54.45 -24.59
CA SER A 399 53.23 -54.25 -24.21
C SER A 399 53.58 -52.89 -23.57
N LYS A 400 53.97 -52.95 -22.29
CA LYS A 400 55.14 -52.32 -21.62
C LYS A 400 55.38 -50.79 -21.62
N ALA A 401 55.85 -50.34 -20.45
CA ALA A 401 56.20 -48.96 -20.11
C ALA A 401 57.72 -48.65 -20.13
N SER A 402 58.04 -47.36 -20.23
CA SER A 402 59.30 -46.67 -19.84
C SER A 402 59.07 -45.15 -19.97
N GLY A 403 59.68 -44.23 -19.20
CA GLY A 403 60.68 -44.32 -18.12
C GLY A 403 60.81 -42.95 -17.39
N GLY A 404 61.83 -42.78 -16.52
CA GLY A 404 62.07 -41.55 -15.75
C GLY A 404 62.36 -40.30 -16.60
N LYS A 405 62.14 -39.05 -16.15
CA LYS A 405 62.42 -38.38 -14.84
C LYS A 405 63.88 -37.90 -14.72
N ASP A 406 64.07 -36.59 -14.92
CA ASP A 406 65.17 -35.70 -14.48
C ASP A 406 64.80 -34.26 -14.93
N SER A 407 65.34 -33.15 -14.44
CA SER A 407 65.92 -32.77 -13.12
C SER A 407 65.92 -31.21 -13.03
N LYS A 408 66.30 -30.61 -11.89
CA LYS A 408 66.31 -29.14 -11.69
C LYS A 408 67.63 -28.49 -12.12
N ASP A 409 67.59 -27.18 -12.40
CA ASP A 409 68.38 -26.12 -11.71
C ASP A 409 67.78 -24.74 -12.03
N GLU A 410 67.40 -23.94 -11.03
CA GLU A 410 68.17 -22.81 -10.42
C GLU A 410 68.41 -21.61 -11.38
N MET A 411 67.79 -20.43 -11.25
CA MET A 411 67.57 -19.48 -10.12
C MET A 411 68.53 -18.27 -10.17
N LYS A 412 67.97 -17.06 -10.28
CA LYS A 412 68.57 -15.83 -9.72
C LYS A 412 67.54 -14.73 -9.45
N LYS A 413 67.82 -13.87 -8.47
CA LYS A 413 66.92 -12.83 -7.94
C LYS A 413 67.23 -11.45 -8.53
N GLY A 414 66.21 -10.60 -8.61
CA GLY A 414 66.34 -9.15 -8.85
C GLY A 414 65.09 -8.38 -8.42
N LYS A 415 65.23 -7.52 -7.39
CA LYS A 415 64.24 -6.54 -6.89
C LYS A 415 65.04 -5.44 -6.17
N PRO A 416 64.54 -4.20 -6.03
CA PRO A 416 63.84 -3.39 -7.04
C PRO A 416 64.37 -1.93 -7.07
N ALA A 417 64.04 -1.12 -8.09
CA ALA A 417 63.99 0.35 -7.97
C ALA A 417 63.31 1.01 -9.19
N GLN A 418 62.79 2.21 -8.96
CA GLN A 418 62.06 3.07 -9.90
C GLN A 418 62.92 3.55 -11.09
N ALA A 419 62.27 3.68 -12.24
CA ALA A 419 62.48 4.80 -13.18
C ALA A 419 61.13 5.09 -13.86
N GLU A 420 60.78 6.36 -14.02
CA GLU A 420 59.55 6.77 -14.70
C GLU A 420 59.78 6.87 -16.21
N SER A 421 58.87 6.29 -17.00
CA SER A 421 58.71 6.62 -18.41
C SER A 421 57.26 6.33 -18.80
N GLY A 422 56.50 7.37 -19.13
CA GLY A 422 55.11 7.22 -19.52
C GLY A 422 54.97 6.40 -20.80
N MET A 423 54.09 5.40 -20.77
CA MET A 423 53.41 4.85 -21.93
C MET A 423 51.95 4.72 -21.56
N ASP A 424 51.10 5.49 -22.22
CA ASP A 424 49.67 5.52 -21.94
C ASP A 424 49.06 4.14 -22.24
N PHE A 425 48.32 3.60 -21.27
CA PHE A 425 47.44 2.45 -21.49
C PHE A 425 46.10 2.92 -22.07
N ASP A 426 46.17 3.71 -23.15
CA ASP A 426 45.02 3.92 -24.01
C ASP A 426 44.81 2.67 -24.88
N GLY A 427 43.57 2.21 -24.93
CA GLY A 427 43.27 0.82 -25.28
C GLY A 427 41.85 0.38 -24.97
N GLN A 428 40.91 1.32 -24.82
CA GLN A 428 39.49 0.99 -24.79
C GLN A 428 39.04 0.50 -26.17
N GLN A 429 39.08 -0.81 -26.40
CA GLN A 429 38.34 -1.45 -27.49
C GLN A 429 36.83 -1.47 -27.20
N VAL A 430 36.22 -0.27 -27.09
CA VAL A 430 34.78 -0.11 -27.25
C VAL A 430 34.47 -0.48 -28.70
N ASN A 431 33.87 -1.65 -28.88
CA ASN A 431 33.53 -2.17 -30.20
C ASN A 431 32.52 -1.21 -30.86
N ALA A 432 32.87 -0.55 -31.96
CA ALA A 432 32.12 0.60 -32.48
C ALA A 432 30.64 0.29 -32.78
N ASP A 433 30.34 -0.93 -33.24
CA ASP A 433 28.98 -1.46 -33.42
C ASP A 433 28.10 -1.37 -32.15
N SER A 434 28.70 -1.46 -30.96
CA SER A 434 27.98 -1.45 -29.68
C SER A 434 27.44 -0.07 -29.28
N GLN A 435 28.17 1.00 -29.64
CA GLN A 435 27.78 2.38 -29.34
C GLN A 435 26.43 2.73 -29.99
N MET A 436 26.13 2.11 -31.14
CA MET A 436 24.88 2.31 -31.88
C MET A 436 23.62 1.98 -31.08
N TYR A 437 23.70 1.16 -30.01
CA TYR A 437 22.59 0.95 -29.08
C TYR A 437 22.26 2.20 -28.24
N ALA A 438 23.28 2.93 -27.80
CA ALA A 438 23.10 4.17 -27.04
C ALA A 438 22.50 5.27 -27.92
N ASP A 439 23.04 5.43 -29.13
CA ASP A 439 22.64 6.44 -30.12
C ASP A 439 21.19 6.22 -30.59
N SER A 440 20.82 4.97 -30.89
CA SER A 440 19.45 4.59 -31.27
C SER A 440 18.46 4.59 -30.10
N ARG A 441 18.92 4.78 -28.85
CA ARG A 441 18.14 4.61 -27.60
C ARG A 441 17.44 3.24 -27.53
N SER A 442 18.16 2.18 -27.91
CA SER A 442 17.66 0.80 -27.87
C SER A 442 17.24 0.36 -26.45
N TYR A 443 16.16 -0.40 -26.36
CA TYR A 443 15.69 -1.01 -25.11
C TYR A 443 15.05 -2.38 -25.36
N ILE A 444 14.96 -3.22 -24.33
CA ILE A 444 14.41 -4.58 -24.39
C ILE A 444 13.37 -4.82 -23.30
N ILE A 445 12.25 -5.44 -23.68
CA ILE A 445 11.20 -5.85 -22.74
C ILE A 445 11.47 -7.28 -22.27
N ILE A 446 11.59 -7.44 -20.95
CA ILE A 446 11.89 -8.71 -20.28
C ILE A 446 10.88 -8.92 -19.14
N GLU A 447 10.41 -10.15 -19.00
CA GLU A 447 9.56 -10.60 -17.89
C GLU A 447 10.26 -11.75 -17.16
N ILE A 448 10.34 -11.66 -15.84
CA ILE A 448 10.84 -12.73 -14.98
C ILE A 448 9.77 -13.04 -13.94
N ALA A 449 9.33 -14.28 -13.89
CA ALA A 449 8.31 -14.73 -12.95
C ALA A 449 8.72 -16.03 -12.24
N LEU A 450 8.20 -16.21 -11.03
CA LEU A 450 8.38 -17.36 -10.15
C LEU A 450 7.00 -17.90 -9.77
N GLU A 451 6.84 -19.22 -9.68
CA GLU A 451 5.59 -19.84 -9.22
C GLU A 451 5.28 -19.48 -7.76
N LYS A 452 6.31 -19.33 -6.92
CA LYS A 452 6.24 -18.87 -5.52
C LYS A 452 7.10 -17.61 -5.33
N PRO A 453 6.71 -16.67 -4.44
CA PRO A 453 7.53 -15.51 -4.14
C PRO A 453 8.81 -15.93 -3.38
N LEU A 454 9.92 -15.20 -3.52
CA LEU A 454 11.14 -15.47 -2.74
C LEU A 454 10.92 -15.16 -1.25
N VAL A 455 10.18 -14.09 -0.96
CA VAL A 455 9.77 -13.70 0.40
C VAL A 455 8.26 -13.89 0.52
N ALA A 456 7.83 -14.77 1.44
CA ALA A 456 6.41 -14.99 1.71
C ALA A 456 5.79 -13.76 2.42
N LYS A 457 4.64 -13.30 1.93
CA LYS A 457 3.84 -12.28 2.63
C LYS A 457 3.03 -12.90 3.75
N ARG A 458 3.00 -12.27 4.94
CA ARG A 458 2.19 -12.73 6.08
C ARG A 458 0.71 -12.54 5.77
N GLN A 459 -0.14 -13.43 6.30
CA GLN A 459 -1.59 -13.38 6.03
C GLN A 459 -2.31 -12.43 6.98
N ARG A 460 -3.41 -11.80 6.54
CA ARG A 460 -4.18 -10.83 7.36
C ARG A 460 -4.68 -11.48 8.65
N GLU A 461 -5.07 -12.76 8.59
CA GLU A 461 -5.54 -13.56 9.71
C GLU A 461 -4.42 -13.83 10.73
N GLU A 462 -3.18 -14.05 10.25
CA GLU A 462 -2.02 -14.28 11.11
C GLU A 462 -1.63 -12.98 11.84
N LEU A 463 -1.56 -11.86 11.12
CA LEU A 463 -1.28 -10.55 11.73
C LEU A 463 -2.38 -10.15 12.73
N ALA A 464 -3.65 -10.38 12.40
CA ALA A 464 -4.75 -10.16 13.32
C ALA A 464 -4.69 -11.10 14.54
N LYS A 465 -4.19 -12.33 14.39
CA LYS A 465 -3.95 -13.26 15.50
C LYS A 465 -2.81 -12.77 16.40
N ARG A 466 -1.64 -12.41 15.85
CA ARG A 466 -0.51 -11.86 16.63
C ARG A 466 -0.92 -10.61 17.41
N VAL A 467 -1.66 -9.69 16.79
CA VAL A 467 -2.17 -8.49 17.48
C VAL A 467 -3.18 -8.83 18.57
N ARG A 468 -3.98 -9.91 18.45
CA ARG A 468 -4.84 -10.41 19.53
C ARG A 468 -4.07 -11.08 20.68
N GLU A 469 -2.92 -11.68 20.39
CA GLU A 469 -2.04 -12.30 21.39
C GLU A 469 -1.25 -11.23 22.16
N MET A 470 -0.83 -10.14 21.51
CA MET A 470 -0.22 -8.96 22.15
C MET A 470 -1.23 -8.06 22.87
N ILE A 471 -2.42 -7.85 22.29
CA ILE A 471 -3.47 -6.96 22.77
C ILE A 471 -4.81 -7.69 22.68
N SER A 472 -5.17 -8.39 23.75
CA SER A 472 -6.46 -9.07 23.86
C SER A 472 -7.61 -8.06 23.70
N PRO A 473 -8.59 -8.31 22.81
CA PRO A 473 -9.74 -7.42 22.67
C PRO A 473 -10.54 -7.41 23.98
N ARG A 474 -11.01 -6.23 24.40
CA ARG A 474 -11.82 -6.09 25.60
C ARG A 474 -13.07 -6.95 25.46
N PRO A 475 -13.39 -7.85 26.41
CA PRO A 475 -14.61 -8.63 26.34
C PRO A 475 -15.80 -7.68 26.34
N SER A 476 -16.61 -7.73 25.27
CA SER A 476 -17.81 -6.90 25.14
C SER A 476 -18.69 -7.13 26.35
N ARG A 477 -18.98 -6.07 27.13
CA ARG A 477 -19.84 -6.19 28.31
C ARG A 477 -21.15 -6.88 27.90
N PRO A 478 -21.50 -8.04 28.48
CA PRO A 478 -22.69 -8.77 28.08
C PRO A 478 -23.92 -7.87 28.28
N ARG A 479 -24.80 -7.83 27.28
CA ARG A 479 -26.02 -6.98 27.24
C ARG A 479 -27.12 -7.49 28.17
N HIS A 480 -26.79 -7.73 29.45
CA HIS A 480 -27.73 -8.14 30.49
C HIS A 480 -28.83 -7.08 30.72
N SER A 481 -28.54 -5.81 30.49
CA SER A 481 -29.49 -4.71 30.67
C SER A 481 -30.71 -4.88 29.74
N ALA A 482 -30.51 -5.15 28.44
CA ALA A 482 -31.60 -5.29 27.46
C ALA A 482 -32.60 -6.42 27.78
N GLY A 483 -32.20 -7.47 28.50
CA GLY A 483 -33.12 -8.48 29.03
C GLY A 483 -33.91 -7.95 30.23
N ALA A 484 -33.19 -7.50 31.25
CA ALA A 484 -33.76 -6.93 32.47
C ALA A 484 -34.70 -5.74 32.21
N GLU A 485 -34.36 -4.85 31.27
CA GLU A 485 -35.16 -3.72 30.79
C GLU A 485 -36.46 -4.18 30.13
N ARG A 486 -36.41 -5.20 29.25
CA ARG A 486 -37.62 -5.75 28.62
C ARG A 486 -38.52 -6.43 29.64
N ALA A 487 -37.95 -7.19 30.58
CA ALA A 487 -38.72 -7.78 31.69
C ALA A 487 -39.37 -6.70 32.55
N LEU A 488 -38.71 -5.55 32.72
CA LEU A 488 -39.25 -4.38 33.41
C LEU A 488 -40.39 -3.71 32.64
N GLN A 489 -40.18 -3.43 31.37
CA GLN A 489 -41.16 -2.81 30.48
C GLN A 489 -42.42 -3.68 30.38
N GLU A 490 -42.27 -5.00 30.30
CA GLU A 490 -43.40 -5.94 30.32
C GLU A 490 -44.11 -5.99 31.69
N TYR A 491 -43.37 -5.97 32.81
CA TYR A 491 -43.99 -5.89 34.15
C TYR A 491 -44.78 -4.59 34.32
N GLN A 492 -44.17 -3.44 34.01
CA GLN A 492 -44.83 -2.14 34.03
C GLN A 492 -46.05 -2.15 33.10
N ALA A 493 -45.94 -2.65 31.86
CA ALA A 493 -47.06 -2.73 30.91
C ALA A 493 -48.22 -3.64 31.37
N GLN A 494 -47.95 -4.77 32.04
CA GLN A 494 -49.01 -5.59 32.64
C GLN A 494 -49.70 -4.86 33.79
N ILE A 495 -48.97 -4.07 34.60
CA ILE A 495 -49.58 -3.19 35.62
C ILE A 495 -50.45 -2.10 34.98
N MET A 496 -49.99 -1.43 33.90
CA MET A 496 -50.81 -0.46 33.16
C MET A 496 -52.15 -1.10 32.72
N ASN A 497 -52.07 -2.31 32.13
CA ASN A 497 -53.22 -3.05 31.62
C ASN A 497 -54.20 -3.49 32.72
N VAL A 498 -53.69 -4.08 33.81
CA VAL A 498 -54.51 -4.46 34.98
C VAL A 498 -55.14 -3.23 35.63
N THR A 499 -54.41 -2.12 35.72
CA THR A 499 -54.92 -0.84 36.28
C THR A 499 -56.05 -0.28 35.42
N ALA A 500 -55.88 -0.23 34.09
CA ALA A 500 -56.92 0.21 33.16
C ALA A 500 -58.18 -0.67 33.26
N GLN A 501 -58.03 -2.00 33.37
CA GLN A 501 -59.17 -2.90 33.56
C GLN A 501 -59.85 -2.72 34.94
N VAL A 502 -59.09 -2.50 36.02
CA VAL A 502 -59.67 -2.20 37.35
C VAL A 502 -60.40 -0.85 37.35
N LEU A 503 -59.85 0.17 36.69
CA LEU A 503 -60.51 1.47 36.50
C LEU A 503 -61.81 1.31 35.71
N GLN A 504 -61.80 0.60 34.57
CA GLN A 504 -63.00 0.32 33.79
C GLN A 504 -64.08 -0.43 34.61
N GLN A 505 -63.68 -1.38 35.48
CA GLN A 505 -64.62 -2.05 36.38
C GLN A 505 -65.17 -1.12 37.46
N TYR A 506 -64.36 -0.19 37.97
CA TYR A 506 -64.79 0.84 38.92
C TYR A 506 -65.76 1.84 38.26
N GLU A 507 -65.51 2.25 37.02
CA GLU A 507 -66.43 3.06 36.21
C GLU A 507 -67.74 2.32 35.92
N GLN A 508 -67.70 1.04 35.56
CA GLN A 508 -68.91 0.24 35.32
C GLN A 508 -69.78 0.04 36.57
N MET A 509 -69.21 0.07 37.78
CA MET A 509 -69.96 -0.08 39.04
C MET A 509 -70.34 1.26 39.70
N PHE A 510 -69.59 2.34 39.45
CA PHE A 510 -69.72 3.60 40.21
C PHE A 510 -69.69 4.87 39.35
N GLY A 511 -69.57 4.77 38.02
CA GLY A 511 -69.45 5.90 37.09
C GLY A 511 -70.68 6.81 37.10
N ASP A 512 -71.89 6.25 37.11
CA ASP A 512 -73.15 7.00 37.21
C ASP A 512 -73.25 7.86 38.50
N ALA A 513 -72.42 7.59 39.50
CA ALA A 513 -72.34 8.39 40.73
C ALA A 513 -71.40 9.61 40.62
N PHE A 514 -70.76 9.85 39.46
CA PHE A 514 -69.85 10.96 39.20
C PHE A 514 -70.42 11.99 38.20
N VAL A 515 -71.56 12.58 38.55
CA VAL A 515 -72.07 13.78 37.86
C VAL A 515 -71.13 14.97 38.17
N PRO A 516 -70.75 15.81 37.18
CA PRO A 516 -69.90 16.97 37.40
C PRO A 516 -70.48 17.92 38.46
N GLY A 517 -69.72 18.16 39.53
CA GLY A 517 -70.14 18.99 40.68
C GLY A 517 -70.43 18.22 41.98
N ALA A 518 -70.30 16.89 42.00
CA ALA A 518 -70.36 16.11 43.24
C ALA A 518 -69.25 16.52 44.25
N LYS A 519 -69.57 16.53 45.55
CA LYS A 519 -68.61 16.81 46.63
C LYS A 519 -67.59 15.68 46.79
N THR A 520 -66.46 16.00 47.45
CA THR A 520 -65.43 15.03 47.85
C THR A 520 -66.03 13.82 48.58
N LEU A 521 -65.59 12.61 48.21
CA LEU A 521 -66.05 11.36 48.83
C LEU A 521 -65.67 11.32 50.32
N ASP A 522 -66.60 10.86 51.15
CA ASP A 522 -66.31 10.51 52.54
C ASP A 522 -65.49 9.21 52.64
N LEU A 523 -64.57 9.16 53.61
CA LEU A 523 -63.62 8.07 53.82
C LEU A 523 -64.31 6.74 54.16
N ALA A 524 -65.48 6.75 54.81
CA ALA A 524 -66.25 5.53 55.03
C ALA A 524 -66.87 5.02 53.72
N THR A 525 -67.43 5.91 52.89
CA THR A 525 -67.95 5.53 51.56
C THR A 525 -66.86 4.99 50.64
N GLN A 526 -65.64 5.54 50.68
CA GLN A 526 -64.49 5.04 49.93
C GLN A 526 -64.11 3.62 50.36
N LYS A 527 -64.08 3.33 51.67
CA LYS A 527 -63.85 1.97 52.20
C LYS A 527 -64.95 0.99 51.78
N GLN A 528 -66.22 1.42 51.78
CA GLN A 528 -67.35 0.61 51.33
C GLN A 528 -67.26 0.28 49.83
N ARG A 529 -67.05 1.28 48.96
CA ARG A 529 -66.86 1.07 47.52
C ARG A 529 -65.66 0.17 47.22
N LYS A 530 -64.54 0.34 47.95
CA LYS A 530 -63.37 -0.56 47.86
C LYS A 530 -63.75 -2.00 48.21
N SER A 531 -64.51 -2.22 49.30
CA SER A 531 -64.96 -3.57 49.68
C SER A 531 -65.86 -4.21 48.62
N GLN A 532 -66.75 -3.43 48.00
CA GLN A 532 -67.62 -3.89 46.91
C GLN A 532 -66.83 -4.23 45.65
N LEU A 533 -65.89 -3.37 45.22
CA LEU A 533 -64.97 -3.61 44.10
C LEU A 533 -64.16 -4.90 44.31
N PHE A 534 -63.60 -5.11 45.51
CA PHE A 534 -62.88 -6.33 45.84
C PHE A 534 -63.79 -7.57 45.90
N GLY A 535 -65.05 -7.43 46.32
CA GLY A 535 -66.05 -8.50 46.22
C GLY A 535 -66.30 -8.93 44.78
N GLU A 536 -66.61 -7.98 43.91
CA GLU A 536 -66.93 -8.24 42.50
C GLU A 536 -65.73 -8.77 41.71
N LEU A 537 -64.53 -8.23 41.91
CA LEU A 537 -63.32 -8.72 41.25
C LEU A 537 -62.96 -10.16 41.66
N ASN A 538 -63.33 -10.59 42.88
CA ASN A 538 -63.17 -11.99 43.31
C ASN A 538 -64.29 -12.88 42.74
N CYS A 539 -65.56 -12.46 42.83
CA CYS A 539 -66.71 -13.26 42.38
C CYS A 539 -66.72 -13.46 40.85
N SER A 540 -66.29 -12.45 40.08
CA SER A 540 -66.14 -12.51 38.62
C SER A 540 -64.86 -13.23 38.16
N GLY A 541 -64.00 -13.69 39.07
CA GLY A 541 -62.71 -14.32 38.76
C GLY A 541 -61.62 -13.39 38.22
N LYS A 542 -61.92 -12.12 37.95
CA LYS A 542 -60.98 -11.14 37.35
C LYS A 542 -59.73 -10.94 38.20
N TYR A 543 -59.85 -10.95 39.53
CA TYR A 543 -58.72 -10.89 40.46
C TYR A 543 -57.72 -12.06 40.27
N PHE A 544 -58.22 -13.27 39.99
CA PHE A 544 -57.38 -14.43 39.71
C PHE A 544 -56.66 -14.30 38.34
N ALA A 545 -57.37 -13.79 37.33
CA ALA A 545 -56.77 -13.54 36.01
C ALA A 545 -55.62 -12.53 36.07
N PHE A 546 -55.80 -11.41 36.78
CA PHE A 546 -54.75 -10.41 36.98
C PHE A 546 -53.52 -11.00 37.70
N LYS A 547 -53.75 -11.86 38.71
CA LYS A 547 -52.68 -12.53 39.46
C LYS A 547 -51.82 -13.43 38.57
N GLU A 548 -52.43 -14.23 37.69
CA GLU A 548 -51.69 -15.10 36.76
C GLU A 548 -51.01 -14.31 35.62
N GLN A 549 -51.58 -13.18 35.17
CA GLN A 549 -50.93 -12.28 34.20
C GLN A 549 -49.62 -11.69 34.74
N ILE A 550 -49.65 -11.13 35.96
CA ILE A 550 -48.48 -10.49 36.59
C ILE A 550 -47.41 -11.53 36.99
N LYS A 551 -47.82 -12.75 37.36
CA LYS A 551 -46.92 -13.85 37.76
C LYS A 551 -45.84 -14.17 36.72
N TYR A 552 -46.15 -14.13 35.42
CA TYR A 552 -45.15 -14.45 34.38
C TYR A 552 -44.04 -13.38 34.29
N SER A 553 -44.40 -12.09 34.29
CA SER A 553 -43.42 -11.00 34.26
C SER A 553 -42.59 -10.93 35.54
N VAL A 554 -43.19 -11.22 36.71
CA VAL A 554 -42.45 -11.38 37.98
C VAL A 554 -41.43 -12.52 37.92
N VAL A 555 -41.81 -13.70 37.42
CA VAL A 555 -40.87 -14.83 37.26
C VAL A 555 -39.73 -14.45 36.30
N ARG A 556 -40.00 -13.67 35.25
CA ARG A 556 -38.96 -13.21 34.34
C ARG A 556 -38.05 -12.14 34.95
N ILE A 557 -38.57 -11.21 35.76
CA ILE A 557 -37.76 -10.29 36.58
C ILE A 557 -36.82 -11.05 37.52
N VAL A 558 -37.30 -12.11 38.19
CA VAL A 558 -36.46 -12.92 39.10
C VAL A 558 -35.30 -13.60 38.36
N ARG A 559 -35.51 -14.02 37.11
CA ARG A 559 -34.50 -14.65 36.27
C ARG A 559 -33.55 -13.65 35.60
N GLU A 560 -34.06 -12.56 35.02
CA GLU A 560 -33.32 -11.66 34.14
C GLU A 560 -32.77 -10.40 34.85
N LYS A 561 -33.45 -9.88 35.89
CA LYS A 561 -33.00 -8.71 36.67
C LYS A 561 -32.39 -9.10 38.03
N MET A 562 -32.94 -10.10 38.73
CA MET A 562 -32.40 -10.58 40.02
C MET A 562 -31.43 -11.77 39.91
N LEU A 563 -31.29 -12.37 38.71
CA LEU A 563 -30.35 -13.46 38.41
C LEU A 563 -30.46 -14.68 39.37
N ARG A 564 -31.68 -15.02 39.83
CA ARG A 564 -31.92 -16.20 40.67
C ARG A 564 -32.58 -17.33 39.88
N THR A 565 -31.80 -18.39 39.64
CA THR A 565 -32.20 -19.63 38.95
C THR A 565 -32.25 -20.85 39.87
N GLU A 566 -31.65 -20.76 41.06
CA GLU A 566 -31.51 -21.87 42.03
C GLU A 566 -32.52 -21.77 43.18
N ALA A 567 -32.75 -22.89 43.87
CA ALA A 567 -33.65 -22.97 45.02
C ALA A 567 -32.95 -22.58 46.34
N PHE A 568 -33.66 -21.88 47.22
CA PHE A 568 -33.15 -21.48 48.52
C PHE A 568 -33.03 -22.69 49.47
N THR A 569 -31.85 -22.88 50.05
CA THR A 569 -31.59 -23.93 51.05
C THR A 569 -31.99 -23.52 52.47
N ASN A 570 -31.92 -22.23 52.80
CA ASN A 570 -32.28 -21.69 54.11
C ASN A 570 -33.60 -20.88 54.05
N PRO A 571 -34.55 -21.12 54.98
CA PRO A 571 -35.85 -20.43 54.96
C PRO A 571 -35.74 -18.93 55.24
N GLU A 572 -34.78 -18.51 56.07
CA GLU A 572 -34.53 -17.09 56.38
C GLU A 572 -34.03 -16.31 55.14
N GLN A 573 -33.21 -16.95 54.30
CA GLN A 573 -32.72 -16.36 53.05
C GLN A 573 -33.83 -16.22 52.01
N LEU A 574 -34.74 -17.20 51.94
CA LEU A 574 -35.97 -17.10 51.14
C LEU A 574 -36.84 -15.94 51.64
N GLN A 575 -37.05 -15.83 52.95
CA GLN A 575 -37.88 -14.76 53.53
C GLN A 575 -37.29 -13.37 53.24
N ALA A 576 -35.98 -13.19 53.42
CA ALA A 576 -35.28 -11.95 53.09
C ALA A 576 -35.36 -11.60 51.60
N PHE A 577 -35.16 -12.58 50.71
CA PHE A 577 -35.30 -12.38 49.26
C PHE A 577 -36.75 -12.03 48.86
N LEU A 578 -37.76 -12.68 49.45
CA LEU A 578 -39.16 -12.35 49.21
C LEU A 578 -39.50 -10.93 49.70
N SER A 579 -38.94 -10.47 50.82
CA SER A 579 -39.09 -9.09 51.28
C SER A 579 -38.43 -8.09 50.32
N GLN A 580 -37.21 -8.36 49.86
CA GLN A 580 -36.51 -7.51 48.89
C GLN A 580 -37.24 -7.45 47.54
N LEU A 581 -37.70 -8.60 47.05
CA LEU A 581 -38.49 -8.70 45.82
C LEU A 581 -39.84 -7.98 45.96
N TYR A 582 -40.51 -8.08 47.11
CA TYR A 582 -41.77 -7.37 47.36
C TYR A 582 -41.60 -5.86 47.30
N VAL A 583 -40.60 -5.29 48.00
CA VAL A 583 -40.30 -3.85 47.97
C VAL A 583 -40.03 -3.42 46.52
N PHE A 584 -39.10 -4.10 45.84
CA PHE A 584 -38.75 -3.81 44.46
C PHE A 584 -39.95 -3.85 43.48
N LEU A 585 -40.82 -4.86 43.60
CA LEU A 585 -42.00 -4.99 42.75
C LEU A 585 -43.06 -3.93 43.05
N VAL A 586 -43.14 -3.44 44.31
CA VAL A 586 -44.00 -2.34 44.72
C VAL A 586 -43.48 -1.00 44.21
N ASP A 587 -42.16 -0.75 44.26
CA ASP A 587 -41.55 0.47 43.74
C ASP A 587 -41.77 0.60 42.22
N GLU A 588 -41.49 -0.48 41.47
CA GLU A 588 -41.72 -0.54 40.02
C GLU A 588 -43.22 -0.48 39.66
N MET A 589 -44.11 -0.94 40.56
CA MET A 589 -45.56 -0.77 40.43
C MET A 589 -45.96 0.69 40.66
N HIS A 590 -45.37 1.40 41.62
CA HIS A 590 -45.61 2.84 41.80
C HIS A 590 -45.10 3.64 40.60
N ILE A 591 -43.94 3.30 40.03
CA ILE A 591 -43.43 3.90 38.78
C ILE A 591 -44.43 3.68 37.63
N ALA A 592 -44.96 2.47 37.47
CA ALA A 592 -45.99 2.19 36.44
C ALA A 592 -47.30 2.96 36.69
N LEU A 593 -47.82 2.95 37.93
CA LEU A 593 -49.06 3.65 38.29
C LEU A 593 -48.93 5.16 38.11
N ASN A 594 -47.80 5.76 38.50
CA ASN A 594 -47.53 7.17 38.27
C ASN A 594 -47.51 7.49 36.77
N LYS A 595 -46.97 6.60 35.92
CA LYS A 595 -47.08 6.74 34.44
C LYS A 595 -48.51 6.56 33.88
N THR A 596 -49.45 5.94 34.61
CA THR A 596 -50.88 5.96 34.24
C THR A 596 -51.61 7.24 34.66
N LEU A 597 -51.21 7.84 35.80
CA LEU A 597 -51.96 8.90 36.48
C LEU A 597 -51.40 10.31 36.18
N SER A 598 -50.08 10.44 36.04
CA SER A 598 -49.40 11.70 35.73
C SER A 598 -49.31 11.91 34.21
N ALA A 599 -50.38 12.44 33.64
CA ALA A 599 -50.21 13.27 32.45
C ALA A 599 -49.43 14.55 32.85
N GLU A 600 -48.47 14.96 32.02
CA GLU A 600 -47.75 16.24 32.11
C GLU A 600 -46.64 16.40 33.18
N GLU A 601 -45.96 15.33 33.62
CA GLU A 601 -44.59 15.45 34.15
C GLU A 601 -43.60 14.67 33.26
N ARG A 602 -42.89 15.40 32.38
CA ARG A 602 -41.71 14.87 31.66
C ARG A 602 -40.48 15.03 32.55
N GLU A 603 -39.87 13.92 32.94
CA GLU A 603 -38.59 13.92 33.64
C GLU A 603 -37.52 14.65 32.80
N PHE A 604 -37.00 15.77 33.31
CA PHE A 604 -35.81 16.41 32.73
C PHE A 604 -34.59 15.52 33.00
N GLN A 605 -34.23 14.69 32.02
CA GLN A 605 -32.89 14.12 31.97
C GLN A 605 -31.90 15.26 31.77
N ALA A 606 -31.05 15.50 32.77
CA ALA A 606 -29.98 16.48 32.67
C ALA A 606 -29.01 16.04 31.56
N GLN A 607 -29.09 16.71 30.42
CA GLN A 607 -28.13 16.54 29.34
C GLN A 607 -26.73 16.96 29.83
N PRO A 608 -25.65 16.30 29.40
CA PRO A 608 -24.31 16.81 29.65
C PRO A 608 -24.21 18.21 29.02
N LEU A 609 -23.70 19.17 29.80
CA LEU A 609 -23.54 20.58 29.37
C LEU A 609 -22.55 20.75 28.20
N LEU A 610 -21.78 19.71 27.89
CA LEU A 610 -20.65 19.71 26.96
C LEU A 610 -20.65 18.40 26.16
N ASP A 611 -20.60 18.52 24.83
CA ASP A 611 -20.46 17.38 23.91
C ASP A 611 -19.02 16.85 23.85
N CYS A 612 -18.85 15.59 23.45
CA CYS A 612 -17.56 14.96 23.20
C CYS A 612 -16.65 15.77 22.25
N SER A 613 -17.21 16.43 21.22
CA SER A 613 -16.41 17.28 20.31
C SER A 613 -15.89 18.56 21.00
N GLN A 614 -16.71 19.18 21.85
CA GLN A 614 -16.36 20.36 22.64
C GLN A 614 -15.32 20.03 23.72
N LEU A 615 -15.48 18.89 24.41
CA LEU A 615 -14.49 18.40 25.38
C LEU A 615 -13.12 18.16 24.73
N ARG A 616 -13.08 17.52 23.54
CA ARG A 616 -11.85 17.35 22.76
C ARG A 616 -11.22 18.70 22.37
N TYR A 617 -12.06 19.69 22.05
CA TYR A 617 -11.61 21.03 21.67
C TYR A 617 -10.97 21.76 22.86
N PHE A 618 -11.65 21.83 24.01
CA PHE A 618 -11.11 22.46 25.22
C PHE A 618 -9.91 21.71 25.81
N ALA A 619 -9.79 20.40 25.57
CA ALA A 619 -8.59 19.64 25.91
C ALA A 619 -7.36 20.07 25.08
N LYS A 620 -7.54 20.32 23.77
CA LYS A 620 -6.48 20.88 22.91
C LYS A 620 -6.11 22.31 23.26
N GLU A 621 -7.10 23.15 23.57
CA GLU A 621 -6.86 24.51 24.02
C GLU A 621 -6.09 24.51 25.36
N ALA A 622 -6.43 23.64 26.31
CA ALA A 622 -5.68 23.47 27.55
C ALA A 622 -4.23 22.99 27.31
N GLN A 623 -4.01 22.09 26.34
CA GLN A 623 -2.65 21.70 25.91
C GLN A 623 -1.84 22.89 25.38
N LEU A 624 -2.43 23.74 24.53
CA LEU A 624 -1.81 24.95 23.98
C LEU A 624 -1.55 26.06 25.02
N ASN A 625 -2.12 25.93 26.23
CA ASN A 625 -1.92 26.81 27.37
C ASN A 625 -1.10 26.13 28.50
N GLU A 626 -0.47 24.99 28.24
CA GLU A 626 0.36 24.20 29.19
C GLU A 626 -0.39 23.65 30.43
N ASP A 627 -1.73 23.81 30.52
CA ASP A 627 -2.54 23.19 31.57
C ASP A 627 -2.88 21.74 31.22
N TYR A 628 -1.85 20.89 31.28
CA TYR A 628 -1.97 19.45 31.07
C TYR A 628 -2.89 18.78 32.11
N GLN A 629 -3.13 19.39 33.28
CA GLN A 629 -4.04 18.84 34.29
C GLN A 629 -5.51 19.06 33.91
N LEU A 630 -5.84 20.22 33.36
CA LEU A 630 -7.17 20.50 32.83
C LEU A 630 -7.43 19.70 31.54
N ALA A 631 -6.44 19.63 30.64
CA ALA A 631 -6.51 18.78 29.45
C ALA A 631 -6.80 17.31 29.79
N ALA A 632 -6.09 16.75 30.79
CA ALA A 632 -6.31 15.38 31.26
C ALA A 632 -7.74 15.16 31.80
N ARG A 633 -8.34 16.16 32.46
CA ARG A 633 -9.73 16.08 32.96
C ARG A 633 -10.74 16.04 31.82
N TYR A 634 -10.61 16.92 30.83
CA TYR A 634 -11.53 16.93 29.68
C TYR A 634 -11.48 15.62 28.88
N TYR A 635 -10.29 15.05 28.65
CA TYR A 635 -10.17 13.71 28.03
C TYR A 635 -10.73 12.58 28.93
N GLN A 636 -10.57 12.66 30.25
CA GLN A 636 -11.18 11.71 31.19
C GLN A 636 -12.72 11.83 31.24
N GLU A 637 -13.28 13.02 31.08
CA GLU A 637 -14.72 13.28 30.99
C GLU A 637 -15.28 12.79 29.65
N GLN A 638 -14.57 13.01 28.54
CA GLN A 638 -14.89 12.44 27.22
C GLN A 638 -14.89 10.89 27.26
N LEU A 639 -13.90 10.29 27.93
CA LEU A 639 -13.82 8.86 28.24
C LEU A 639 -14.79 8.38 29.35
N ALA A 640 -15.49 9.30 30.03
CA ALA A 640 -16.58 8.96 30.93
C ALA A 640 -17.92 8.93 30.19
N GLN A 641 -18.12 9.85 29.23
CA GLN A 641 -19.28 9.88 28.34
C GLN A 641 -19.29 8.67 27.38
N ASP A 642 -18.20 8.43 26.64
CA ASP A 642 -18.08 7.27 25.75
C ASP A 642 -16.72 6.56 25.85
N ARG A 643 -16.80 5.26 26.13
CA ARG A 643 -15.68 4.31 26.26
C ARG A 643 -15.53 3.36 25.07
N THR A 644 -16.42 3.47 24.08
CA THR A 644 -16.53 2.58 22.92
C THR A 644 -15.90 3.14 21.65
N ASN A 645 -15.77 4.47 21.54
CA ASN A 645 -14.94 5.09 20.50
C ASN A 645 -13.43 4.94 20.82
N PRO A 646 -12.61 4.33 19.94
CA PRO A 646 -11.16 4.26 20.12
C PRO A 646 -10.46 5.62 20.01
N THR A 647 -11.02 6.62 19.31
CA THR A 647 -10.33 7.91 19.12
C THR A 647 -10.18 8.68 20.43
N HIS A 648 -11.08 8.50 21.40
CA HIS A 648 -10.98 9.13 22.72
C HIS A 648 -9.75 8.62 23.50
N TRP A 649 -9.43 7.33 23.36
CA TRP A 649 -8.20 6.74 23.92
C TRP A 649 -6.95 7.18 23.14
N PHE A 650 -7.06 7.35 21.82
CA PHE A 650 -5.98 7.90 21.00
C PHE A 650 -5.64 9.35 21.37
N ASP A 651 -6.63 10.25 21.45
CA ASP A 651 -6.41 11.65 21.80
C ASP A 651 -5.80 11.80 23.21
N TYR A 652 -6.25 10.97 24.17
CA TYR A 652 -5.68 10.93 25.51
C TYR A 652 -4.24 10.35 25.53
N GLY A 653 -3.93 9.40 24.65
CA GLY A 653 -2.57 8.94 24.40
C GLY A 653 -1.66 10.02 23.82
N VAL A 654 -2.18 10.86 22.91
CA VAL A 654 -1.45 12.02 22.35
C VAL A 654 -1.16 13.06 23.45
N LEU A 655 -2.05 13.30 24.42
CA LEU A 655 -1.70 14.11 25.59
C LEU A 655 -0.46 13.58 26.32
N TYR A 656 -0.37 12.26 26.53
CA TYR A 656 0.80 11.68 27.19
C TYR A 656 2.07 11.72 26.34
N MET A 657 1.95 11.72 25.00
CA MET A 657 3.09 12.03 24.11
C MET A 657 3.60 13.47 24.32
N VAL A 658 2.70 14.46 24.45
CA VAL A 658 3.10 15.86 24.75
C VAL A 658 3.84 15.95 26.09
N THR A 659 3.35 15.26 27.14
CA THR A 659 3.98 15.28 28.46
C THR A 659 5.18 14.33 28.60
N ALA A 660 5.66 13.74 27.49
CA ALA A 660 6.74 12.73 27.44
C ALA A 660 6.53 11.49 28.35
N ASP A 661 5.28 11.16 28.72
CA ASP A 661 4.93 10.00 29.52
C ASP A 661 4.62 8.81 28.60
N TYR A 662 5.67 8.34 27.91
CA TYR A 662 5.56 7.31 26.86
C TYR A 662 4.92 6.00 27.35
N MET A 663 5.04 5.70 28.66
CA MET A 663 4.40 4.53 29.28
C MET A 663 2.87 4.67 29.30
N LYS A 664 2.34 5.79 29.79
CA LYS A 664 0.88 6.04 29.77
C LYS A 664 0.35 6.26 28.35
N ALA A 665 1.17 6.82 27.46
CA ALA A 665 0.84 6.92 26.04
C ALA A 665 0.66 5.51 25.43
N GLU A 666 1.62 4.59 25.64
CA GLU A 666 1.51 3.22 25.15
C GLU A 666 0.30 2.49 25.74
N GLU A 667 0.03 2.63 27.04
CA GLU A 667 -1.18 2.08 27.65
C GLU A 667 -2.45 2.62 26.95
N CYS A 668 -2.55 3.92 26.72
CA CYS A 668 -3.72 4.52 26.06
C CYS A 668 -3.91 4.01 24.62
N PHE A 669 -2.82 3.91 23.83
CA PHE A 669 -2.91 3.37 22.46
C PHE A 669 -3.19 1.87 22.44
N ARG A 670 -2.59 1.07 23.34
CA ARG A 670 -2.95 -0.35 23.51
C ARG A 670 -4.42 -0.51 23.92
N LEU A 671 -4.94 0.39 24.76
CA LEU A 671 -6.36 0.38 25.14
C LEU A 671 -7.28 0.78 23.98
N ALA A 672 -6.89 1.72 23.12
CA ALA A 672 -7.62 2.01 21.87
C ALA A 672 -7.68 0.77 20.95
N VAL A 673 -6.55 0.08 20.73
CA VAL A 673 -6.49 -1.16 19.93
C VAL A 673 -7.27 -2.32 20.60
N SER A 674 -7.37 -2.33 21.93
CA SER A 674 -8.21 -3.30 22.66
C SER A 674 -9.72 -3.05 22.50
N VAL A 675 -10.12 -1.85 22.06
CA VAL A 675 -11.51 -1.48 21.73
C VAL A 675 -11.77 -1.73 20.23
N ASP A 676 -10.87 -1.30 19.36
CA ASP A 676 -10.92 -1.52 17.91
C ASP A 676 -9.57 -1.99 17.34
N GLN A 677 -9.53 -3.25 16.88
CA GLN A 677 -8.33 -3.88 16.29
C GLN A 677 -8.07 -3.48 14.82
N GLU A 678 -8.88 -2.57 14.27
CA GLU A 678 -8.71 -1.99 12.93
C GLU A 678 -8.39 -0.47 13.00
N HIS A 679 -8.26 0.12 14.20
CA HIS A 679 -7.97 1.55 14.39
C HIS A 679 -6.51 1.91 14.07
N ILE A 680 -6.28 2.32 12.82
CA ILE A 680 -4.96 2.57 12.20
C ILE A 680 -4.07 3.52 13.02
N SER A 681 -4.60 4.66 13.49
CA SER A 681 -3.77 5.70 14.14
C SER A 681 -3.12 5.19 15.43
N SER A 682 -3.84 4.42 16.24
CA SER A 682 -3.26 3.77 17.43
C SER A 682 -2.32 2.62 17.09
N LEU A 683 -2.57 1.85 16.03
CA LEU A 683 -1.62 0.83 15.56
C LEU A 683 -0.28 1.47 15.14
N LEU A 684 -0.32 2.60 14.43
CA LEU A 684 0.89 3.37 14.07
C LEU A 684 1.63 3.90 15.29
N MET A 685 0.92 4.44 16.30
CA MET A 685 1.56 4.91 17.54
C MET A 685 2.10 3.75 18.40
N CYS A 686 1.41 2.61 18.46
CA CYS A 686 1.96 1.40 19.06
C CYS A 686 3.21 0.91 18.32
N GLY A 687 3.27 1.01 16.99
CA GLY A 687 4.47 0.72 16.20
C GLY A 687 5.64 1.63 16.55
N ILE A 688 5.42 2.95 16.54
CA ILE A 688 6.44 3.96 16.87
C ILE A 688 6.94 3.80 18.32
N LEU A 689 6.05 3.61 19.29
CA LEU A 689 6.44 3.39 20.69
C LEU A 689 7.10 2.04 20.92
N SER A 690 6.77 1.00 20.13
CA SER A 690 7.50 -0.27 20.20
C SER A 690 8.92 -0.11 19.65
N GLU A 691 9.10 0.63 18.55
CA GLU A 691 10.42 0.96 17.99
C GLU A 691 11.26 1.80 18.97
N MET A 692 10.68 2.84 19.59
CA MET A 692 11.34 3.65 20.62
C MET A 692 11.71 2.88 21.90
N ASN A 693 11.19 1.66 22.08
CA ASN A 693 11.49 0.75 23.18
C ASN A 693 12.22 -0.52 22.69
N ASP A 694 12.87 -0.46 21.52
CA ASP A 694 13.66 -1.53 20.90
C ASP A 694 12.91 -2.88 20.65
N ARG A 695 11.57 -2.85 20.65
CA ARG A 695 10.69 -4.01 20.39
C ARG A 695 10.35 -4.11 18.91
N TYR A 696 11.36 -4.33 18.08
CA TYR A 696 11.22 -4.27 16.61
C TYR A 696 10.24 -5.33 16.04
N GLU A 697 10.11 -6.51 16.65
CA GLU A 697 9.12 -7.53 16.22
C GLU A 697 7.66 -7.11 16.50
N GLU A 698 7.39 -6.43 17.64
CA GLU A 698 6.08 -5.84 17.92
C GLU A 698 5.81 -4.70 16.92
N ALA A 699 6.81 -3.83 16.69
CA ALA A 699 6.73 -2.70 15.78
C ALA A 699 6.41 -3.12 14.34
N GLU A 700 7.17 -4.06 13.77
CA GLU A 700 6.93 -4.58 12.42
C GLU A 700 5.52 -5.18 12.30
N THR A 701 5.07 -5.95 13.31
CA THR A 701 3.73 -6.54 13.34
C THR A 701 2.63 -5.47 13.34
N PHE A 702 2.81 -4.36 14.07
CA PHE A 702 1.85 -3.25 14.08
C PHE A 702 1.83 -2.47 12.75
N PHE A 703 3.00 -2.17 12.16
CA PHE A 703 3.07 -1.47 10.88
C PHE A 703 2.56 -2.32 9.71
N GLU A 704 2.92 -3.61 9.64
CA GLU A 704 2.43 -4.54 8.60
C GLU A 704 0.90 -4.76 8.73
N ARG A 705 0.37 -4.79 9.96
CA ARG A 705 -1.08 -4.80 10.19
C ARG A 705 -1.76 -3.52 9.70
N ALA A 706 -1.13 -2.35 9.90
CA ALA A 706 -1.67 -1.06 9.45
C ALA A 706 -1.70 -0.93 7.91
N THR A 707 -0.64 -1.32 7.21
CA THR A 707 -0.61 -1.33 5.73
C THR A 707 -1.59 -2.35 5.14
N CYS A 708 -1.79 -3.49 5.80
CA CYS A 708 -2.82 -4.48 5.43
C CYS A 708 -4.27 -4.06 5.75
N LEU A 709 -4.48 -3.01 6.55
CA LEU A 709 -5.80 -2.43 6.83
C LEU A 709 -6.22 -1.40 5.79
N LYS A 710 -5.32 -0.46 5.46
CA LYS A 710 -5.58 0.62 4.52
C LYS A 710 -4.42 0.76 3.54
N SER A 711 -4.40 -0.15 2.55
CA SER A 711 -3.44 -0.19 1.45
C SER A 711 -3.21 1.15 0.75
N ASN A 712 -4.20 2.04 0.78
CA ASN A 712 -4.22 3.33 0.08
C ASN A 712 -3.69 4.50 0.94
N SER A 713 -3.16 4.24 2.14
CA SER A 713 -2.71 5.31 3.05
C SER A 713 -1.21 5.57 2.92
N VAL A 714 -0.83 6.69 2.30
CA VAL A 714 0.56 7.15 2.13
C VAL A 714 1.32 7.11 3.45
N VAL A 715 0.76 7.75 4.50
CA VAL A 715 1.33 7.78 5.86
C VAL A 715 1.69 6.40 6.42
N THR A 716 0.86 5.37 6.20
CA THR A 716 1.14 4.02 6.73
C THR A 716 2.37 3.39 6.07
N TRP A 717 2.50 3.56 4.75
CA TRP A 717 3.63 3.03 3.99
C TRP A 717 4.91 3.81 4.25
N THR A 718 4.85 5.15 4.31
CA THR A 718 6.03 5.98 4.64
C THR A 718 6.56 5.66 6.03
N LEU A 719 5.70 5.48 7.04
CA LEU A 719 6.13 5.09 8.39
C LEU A 719 6.76 3.69 8.42
N PHE A 720 6.19 2.72 7.70
CA PHE A 720 6.77 1.39 7.57
C PHE A 720 8.13 1.41 6.86
N GLY A 721 8.30 2.28 5.86
CA GLY A 721 9.58 2.52 5.20
C GLY A 721 10.62 3.16 6.11
N LEU A 722 10.23 4.17 6.89
CA LEU A 722 11.10 4.82 7.89
C LEU A 722 11.51 3.84 9.01
N PHE A 723 10.61 2.95 9.44
CA PHE A 723 10.92 1.86 10.34
C PHE A 723 11.96 0.90 9.73
N HIS A 724 11.78 0.43 8.50
CA HIS A 724 12.76 -0.44 7.84
C HIS A 724 14.11 0.26 7.59
N LEU A 725 14.16 1.58 7.35
CA LEU A 725 15.41 2.34 7.32
C LEU A 725 16.12 2.34 8.69
N SER A 726 15.38 2.43 9.81
CA SER A 726 15.97 2.34 11.15
C SER A 726 16.64 0.99 11.43
N GLN A 727 16.18 -0.06 10.74
CA GLN A 727 16.65 -1.44 10.84
C GLN A 727 17.64 -1.82 9.73
N GLU A 728 18.18 -0.85 8.98
CA GLU A 728 19.08 -1.05 7.82
C GLU A 728 18.50 -1.96 6.71
N ASN A 729 17.19 -2.21 6.70
CA ASN A 729 16.50 -3.11 5.77
C ASN A 729 16.08 -2.39 4.48
N PHE A 730 17.08 -1.90 3.73
CA PHE A 730 16.91 -1.02 2.57
C PHE A 730 15.88 -1.50 1.53
N PHE A 731 15.82 -2.81 1.22
CA PHE A 731 14.88 -3.36 0.25
C PHE A 731 13.40 -3.24 0.68
N GLN A 732 13.11 -3.47 1.96
CA GLN A 732 11.74 -3.32 2.49
C GLN A 732 11.37 -1.83 2.63
N ALA A 733 12.34 -0.98 2.97
CA ALA A 733 12.15 0.47 3.00
C ALA A 733 11.80 1.03 1.62
N GLU A 734 12.58 0.68 0.60
CA GLU A 734 12.35 1.08 -0.80
C GLU A 734 10.98 0.63 -1.30
N MET A 735 10.62 -0.64 -1.08
CA MET A 735 9.29 -1.19 -1.41
C MET A 735 8.17 -0.33 -0.81
N ALA A 736 8.30 0.02 0.47
CA ALA A 736 7.30 0.82 1.18
C ALA A 736 7.22 2.27 0.63
N PHE A 737 8.35 2.90 0.30
CA PHE A 737 8.33 4.24 -0.32
C PHE A 737 7.81 4.23 -1.76
N ILE A 738 8.05 3.17 -2.54
CA ILE A 738 7.49 2.99 -3.88
C ILE A 738 5.96 2.85 -3.80
N GLU A 739 5.44 2.01 -2.90
CA GLU A 739 3.99 1.90 -2.68
C GLU A 739 3.39 3.21 -2.14
N ALA A 740 4.02 3.88 -1.16
CA ALA A 740 3.59 5.20 -0.68
C ALA A 740 3.45 6.22 -1.83
N THR A 741 4.46 6.30 -2.69
CA THR A 741 4.50 7.20 -3.86
C THR A 741 3.42 6.85 -4.89
N LYS A 742 3.16 5.55 -5.07
CA LYS A 742 2.10 5.04 -5.95
C LYS A 742 0.70 5.37 -5.41
N GLN A 743 0.47 5.26 -4.09
CA GLN A 743 -0.80 5.68 -3.48
C GLN A 743 -1.00 7.21 -3.57
N LEU A 744 0.04 8.00 -3.32
CA LEU A 744 0.01 9.46 -3.46
C LEU A 744 -0.33 9.88 -4.90
N ARG A 745 0.33 9.28 -5.89
CA ARG A 745 0.05 9.52 -7.32
C ARG A 745 -1.39 9.11 -7.70
N ALA A 746 -1.92 8.03 -7.12
CA ALA A 746 -3.32 7.64 -7.33
C ALA A 746 -4.32 8.64 -6.73
N ALA A 747 -4.07 9.13 -5.50
CA ALA A 747 -4.91 10.14 -4.86
C ALA A 747 -4.93 11.46 -5.67
N LEU A 748 -3.77 11.95 -6.12
CA LEU A 748 -3.67 13.14 -6.97
C LEU A 748 -4.44 13.00 -8.29
N VAL A 749 -4.50 11.79 -8.89
CA VAL A 749 -5.30 11.55 -10.10
C VAL A 749 -6.81 11.59 -9.80
N CYS A 750 -7.26 11.08 -8.65
CA CYS A 750 -8.67 11.11 -8.26
C CYS A 750 -9.16 12.55 -8.04
N ASN A 751 -8.45 13.34 -7.23
CA ASN A 751 -8.82 14.73 -6.93
C ASN A 751 -8.92 15.58 -8.22
N ASN A 752 -8.00 15.35 -9.18
CA ASN A 752 -8.01 16.03 -10.49
C ASN A 752 -9.16 15.59 -11.42
N GLN A 753 -9.83 14.46 -11.14
CA GLN A 753 -11.05 14.05 -11.85
C GLN A 753 -12.30 14.64 -11.18
N GLU A 754 -12.34 14.68 -9.85
CA GLU A 754 -13.45 15.28 -9.09
C GLU A 754 -13.59 16.78 -9.40
N GLN A 755 -12.50 17.55 -9.32
CA GLN A 755 -12.50 18.99 -9.70
C GLN A 755 -12.91 19.24 -11.15
N ARG A 756 -12.65 18.30 -12.07
CA ARG A 756 -13.11 18.37 -13.47
C ARG A 756 -14.60 18.03 -13.63
N SER A 757 -15.19 17.29 -12.70
CA SER A 757 -16.63 17.02 -12.70
C SER A 757 -17.45 18.18 -12.12
N GLU A 758 -16.93 18.87 -11.09
CA GLU A 758 -17.56 20.07 -10.52
C GLU A 758 -17.56 21.24 -11.51
N SER A 759 -16.42 21.50 -12.18
CA SER A 759 -16.29 22.61 -13.15
C SER A 759 -17.20 22.50 -14.39
N VAL A 760 -17.81 21.35 -14.64
CA VAL A 760 -18.77 21.15 -15.75
C VAL A 760 -20.20 21.56 -15.35
N CYS A 761 -20.55 21.51 -14.07
CA CYS A 761 -21.92 21.78 -13.59
C CYS A 761 -22.29 23.27 -13.57
N ASP A 762 -21.34 24.17 -13.30
CA ASP A 762 -21.61 25.61 -13.14
C ASP A 762 -21.80 26.40 -14.45
N THR A 763 -21.67 25.76 -15.62
CA THR A 763 -21.84 26.44 -16.92
C THR A 763 -23.30 26.50 -17.40
N ALA A 764 -24.23 25.85 -16.70
CA ALA A 764 -25.61 25.64 -17.15
C ALA A 764 -26.60 26.78 -16.78
N ASN A 765 -26.20 28.05 -16.75
CA ASN A 765 -27.14 29.18 -16.59
C ASN A 765 -26.61 30.56 -17.06
N LYS A 766 -26.72 30.84 -18.37
CA LYS A 766 -26.84 32.20 -18.94
C LYS A 766 -27.43 32.13 -20.37
N PRO A 767 -28.26 33.10 -20.79
CA PRO A 767 -28.96 33.04 -22.08
C PRO A 767 -28.10 33.49 -23.27
N VAL A 768 -28.52 33.05 -24.46
CA VAL A 768 -27.88 33.31 -25.77
C VAL A 768 -28.21 34.71 -26.31
N MET A 769 -27.25 35.33 -27.00
CA MET A 769 -27.48 36.14 -28.20
C MET A 769 -26.35 35.88 -29.23
N GLU A 770 -26.66 36.11 -30.50
CA GLU A 770 -25.77 35.99 -31.67
C GLU A 770 -24.85 37.25 -31.79
N GLU A 771 -23.93 37.48 -32.74
CA GLU A 771 -23.79 37.05 -34.15
C GLU A 771 -22.31 36.95 -34.63
N THR A 772 -22.08 36.11 -35.66
CA THR A 772 -21.05 36.14 -36.75
C THR A 772 -19.56 36.50 -36.52
N GLU A 773 -18.68 35.57 -36.93
CA GLU A 773 -17.66 35.66 -38.04
C GLU A 773 -17.12 37.07 -38.43
N ASP A 774 -15.83 37.30 -38.73
CA ASP A 774 -15.02 36.49 -39.67
C ASP A 774 -13.47 36.71 -39.65
N GLU A 775 -12.75 35.78 -40.29
CA GLU A 775 -11.37 35.77 -40.87
C GLU A 775 -10.10 36.33 -40.15
N THR A 776 -8.94 36.11 -40.80
CA THR A 776 -7.57 36.11 -40.24
C THR A 776 -6.61 37.10 -40.92
N GLU A 777 -5.63 37.62 -40.18
CA GLU A 777 -4.29 37.90 -40.74
C GLU A 777 -3.22 37.89 -39.63
N GLY A 778 -1.95 37.74 -39.99
CA GLY A 778 -0.81 37.76 -39.07
C GLY A 778 0.45 38.30 -39.77
N LEU A 779 1.42 38.81 -39.01
CA LEU A 779 2.66 39.37 -39.56
C LEU A 779 3.83 39.31 -38.56
N GLU A 780 5.05 39.47 -39.09
CA GLU A 780 6.29 39.00 -38.47
C GLU A 780 7.15 40.10 -37.80
N ILE A 781 8.24 39.62 -37.20
CA ILE A 781 9.32 40.32 -36.49
C ILE A 781 10.02 41.35 -37.39
N ARG A 782 10.65 42.37 -36.78
CA ARG A 782 11.66 43.23 -37.43
C ARG A 782 12.82 43.54 -36.48
N GLU A 783 14.04 43.48 -37.00
CA GLU A 783 15.32 43.77 -36.31
C GLU A 783 15.95 45.07 -36.86
N GLU A 784 16.91 45.65 -36.12
CA GLU A 784 18.08 46.44 -36.58
C GLU A 784 18.88 46.98 -35.35
N GLU A 785 20.16 46.56 -35.24
CA GLU A 785 21.45 47.31 -35.02
C GLU A 785 21.44 48.69 -34.28
N GLY A 786 22.43 49.15 -33.47
CA GLY A 786 23.80 48.74 -33.01
C GLY A 786 24.49 49.98 -32.33
N ASP A 787 25.71 50.03 -31.77
CA ASP A 787 26.76 49.08 -31.31
C ASP A 787 27.87 49.85 -30.48
N GLU A 788 28.98 49.18 -30.09
CA GLU A 788 30.33 49.66 -29.61
C GLU A 788 30.58 50.24 -28.18
N THR A 789 31.28 49.43 -27.34
CA THR A 789 32.38 49.77 -26.36
C THR A 789 32.09 50.63 -25.09
N GLU A 790 32.82 50.57 -23.96
CA GLU A 790 34.05 49.86 -23.49
C GLU A 790 33.88 49.22 -22.07
N ALA A 791 34.90 48.45 -21.62
CA ALA A 791 35.31 48.15 -20.22
C ALA A 791 34.91 46.82 -19.52
N ASP A 792 35.93 45.97 -19.33
CA ASP A 792 36.04 44.79 -18.45
C ASP A 792 36.63 45.17 -17.05
N PRO A 793 36.68 44.27 -16.03
CA PRO A 793 35.67 43.27 -15.63
C PRO A 793 35.50 43.17 -14.09
N VAL A 794 34.28 42.91 -13.58
CA VAL A 794 34.07 42.39 -12.22
C VAL A 794 32.98 41.31 -12.22
N GLN A 795 33.23 40.22 -11.50
CA GLN A 795 32.39 39.02 -11.48
C GLN A 795 30.96 39.30 -10.97
N SER A 796 29.96 39.11 -11.83
CA SER A 796 28.54 39.15 -11.49
C SER A 796 27.95 37.74 -11.35
N LEU A 797 27.50 37.40 -10.15
CA LEU A 797 26.59 36.28 -9.93
C LEU A 797 25.29 36.55 -10.69
N SER A 798 25.02 35.78 -11.75
CA SER A 798 23.79 35.86 -12.53
C SER A 798 22.83 34.77 -12.05
N GLN A 799 21.54 35.12 -11.88
CA GLN A 799 20.52 34.18 -11.44
C GLN A 799 19.90 33.50 -12.66
N ASP A 800 20.16 32.21 -12.88
CA ASP A 800 19.40 31.44 -13.86
C ASP A 800 17.98 31.16 -13.36
N HIS A 801 17.00 31.39 -14.23
CA HIS A 801 15.59 31.35 -13.89
C HIS A 801 15.12 29.94 -13.53
N GLN A 802 14.67 29.74 -12.29
CA GLN A 802 14.03 28.50 -11.89
C GLN A 802 12.67 28.32 -12.60
N SER A 803 12.46 27.10 -13.09
CA SER A 803 11.20 26.60 -13.67
C SER A 803 9.99 26.80 -12.73
N PRO A 804 8.74 26.84 -13.26
CA PRO A 804 7.54 27.07 -12.45
C PRO A 804 7.43 26.14 -11.23
N THR A 805 6.91 26.71 -10.14
CA THR A 805 6.97 26.15 -8.79
C THR A 805 6.25 24.81 -8.65
N LYS A 806 7.03 23.73 -8.44
CA LYS A 806 6.54 22.41 -8.03
C LYS A 806 5.92 22.47 -6.62
N VAL A 807 4.64 22.83 -6.51
CA VAL A 807 3.88 22.69 -5.26
C VAL A 807 3.20 21.32 -5.21
N GLY A 808 3.96 20.30 -4.82
CA GLY A 808 3.46 18.94 -4.56
C GLY A 808 3.69 18.56 -3.10
N ASN A 809 2.65 18.08 -2.39
CA ASN A 809 2.87 17.42 -1.11
C ASN A 809 3.58 16.09 -1.37
N THR A 810 4.73 15.86 -0.74
CA THR A 810 5.47 14.59 -0.83
C THR A 810 4.95 13.55 0.17
N ILE A 811 5.37 12.29 -0.01
CA ILE A 811 5.04 11.19 0.92
C ILE A 811 5.56 11.46 2.34
N TYR A 812 6.67 12.18 2.48
CA TYR A 812 7.26 12.55 3.76
C TYR A 812 6.51 13.72 4.39
N MET A 813 6.19 14.78 3.64
CA MET A 813 5.48 15.93 4.18
C MET A 813 4.04 15.63 4.62
N GLU A 814 3.33 14.69 3.98
CA GLU A 814 2.06 14.16 4.50
C GLU A 814 2.25 13.43 5.84
N THR A 815 3.32 12.64 5.94
CA THR A 815 3.66 11.86 7.13
C THR A 815 4.13 12.73 8.30
N VAL A 816 4.89 13.79 8.02
CA VAL A 816 5.34 14.79 9.00
C VAL A 816 4.15 15.51 9.63
N LYS A 817 3.13 15.90 8.85
CA LYS A 817 1.90 16.52 9.37
C LYS A 817 1.21 15.61 10.40
N PHE A 818 1.08 14.31 10.11
CA PHE A 818 0.53 13.34 11.06
C PHE A 818 1.43 13.16 12.31
N LEU A 819 2.74 13.04 12.13
CA LEU A 819 3.69 12.85 13.24
C LEU A 819 3.74 14.06 14.18
N LEU A 820 3.61 15.28 13.66
CA LEU A 820 3.53 16.51 14.46
C LEU A 820 2.22 16.59 15.25
N GLN A 821 1.07 16.26 14.63
CA GLN A 821 -0.21 16.15 15.36
C GLN A 821 -0.13 15.14 16.52
N CYS A 822 0.65 14.07 16.36
CA CYS A 822 0.87 13.04 17.38
C CYS A 822 2.06 13.32 18.32
N HIS A 823 2.76 14.45 18.16
CA HIS A 823 3.96 14.86 18.91
C HIS A 823 5.12 13.84 18.87
N ALA A 824 5.20 13.03 17.81
CA ALA A 824 6.22 12.00 17.60
C ALA A 824 7.53 12.58 17.01
N LEU A 825 8.15 13.52 17.74
CA LEU A 825 9.23 14.40 17.25
C LEU A 825 10.43 13.66 16.61
N GLN A 826 10.86 12.53 17.17
CA GLN A 826 12.00 11.76 16.65
C GLN A 826 11.72 11.18 15.27
N MET A 827 10.52 10.67 15.04
CA MET A 827 10.08 10.18 13.72
C MET A 827 9.83 11.33 12.75
N ALA A 828 9.31 12.48 13.23
CA ALA A 828 9.15 13.66 12.40
C ALA A 828 10.49 14.16 11.84
N GLN A 829 11.56 14.17 12.67
CA GLN A 829 12.91 14.52 12.20
C GLN A 829 13.47 13.53 11.19
N ARG A 830 13.26 12.22 11.36
CA ARG A 830 13.67 11.21 10.37
C ARG A 830 12.95 11.39 9.03
N ALA A 831 11.64 11.68 9.05
CA ALA A 831 10.87 11.96 7.84
C ALA A 831 11.33 13.25 7.15
N LEU A 832 11.61 14.33 7.91
CA LEU A 832 12.19 15.57 7.39
C LEU A 832 13.60 15.35 6.79
N ALA A 833 14.43 14.49 7.38
CA ALA A 833 15.73 14.14 6.82
C ALA A 833 15.60 13.40 5.46
N GLN A 834 14.61 12.52 5.31
CA GLN A 834 14.34 11.84 4.03
C GLN A 834 13.72 12.77 2.97
N GLU A 835 12.96 13.79 3.39
CA GLU A 835 12.44 14.83 2.48
C GLU A 835 13.58 15.60 1.78
N LEU A 836 14.65 15.93 2.49
CA LEU A 836 15.84 16.57 1.89
C LEU A 836 16.65 15.63 0.97
N LEU A 837 16.51 14.31 1.11
CA LEU A 837 17.18 13.31 0.27
C LEU A 837 16.32 12.89 -0.94
N CYS A 838 15.07 13.33 -1.02
CA CYS A 838 14.13 12.92 -2.05
C CYS A 838 14.29 13.75 -3.34
N PRO A 839 14.46 13.14 -4.54
CA PRO A 839 14.56 13.89 -5.81
C PRO A 839 13.29 14.65 -6.21
N ASP A 840 12.12 14.23 -5.70
CA ASP A 840 10.83 14.91 -5.90
C ASP A 840 10.49 15.88 -4.74
N GLY A 841 11.31 15.92 -3.68
CA GLY A 841 11.12 16.76 -2.49
C GLY A 841 12.21 17.82 -2.31
N GLY A 842 12.27 18.43 -1.13
CA GLY A 842 13.39 19.29 -0.73
C GLY A 842 13.02 20.53 0.11
N PRO A 843 13.95 21.50 0.25
CA PRO A 843 13.73 22.71 1.03
C PRO A 843 12.60 23.55 0.43
N SER A 844 11.48 23.63 1.15
CA SER A 844 10.26 24.34 0.76
C SER A 844 9.70 25.12 1.95
N SER A 845 8.78 26.07 1.71
CA SER A 845 8.11 26.82 2.80
C SER A 845 7.43 25.87 3.80
N SER A 846 6.80 24.80 3.31
CA SER A 846 6.15 23.79 4.17
C SER A 846 7.15 22.92 4.95
N TYR A 847 8.30 22.59 4.36
CA TYR A 847 9.38 21.89 5.04
C TYR A 847 9.94 22.74 6.20
N TYR A 848 10.29 24.01 5.94
CA TYR A 848 10.84 24.90 6.96
C TYR A 848 9.82 25.25 8.05
N LEU A 849 8.53 25.36 7.71
CA LEU A 849 7.45 25.49 8.70
C LEU A 849 7.41 24.27 9.64
N ALA A 850 7.48 23.05 9.10
CA ALA A 850 7.50 21.83 9.91
C ALA A 850 8.78 21.69 10.75
N VAL A 851 9.95 22.08 10.22
CA VAL A 851 11.20 22.14 11.00
C VAL A 851 11.07 23.14 12.17
N ALA A 852 10.49 24.33 11.92
CA ALA A 852 10.23 25.30 12.97
C ALA A 852 9.23 24.78 14.03
N GLN A 853 8.19 24.03 13.64
CA GLN A 853 7.29 23.36 14.57
C GLN A 853 8.02 22.35 15.47
N VAL A 854 8.93 21.53 14.92
CA VAL A 854 9.78 20.63 15.73
C VAL A 854 10.70 21.40 16.68
N GLN A 855 11.29 22.51 16.23
CA GLN A 855 12.21 23.33 17.03
C GLN A 855 11.49 24.05 18.17
N LEU A 856 10.29 24.57 17.95
CA LEU A 856 9.47 25.19 18.99
C LEU A 856 9.00 24.17 20.04
N LEU A 857 8.63 22.95 19.61
CA LEU A 857 8.34 21.82 20.51
C LEU A 857 9.59 21.26 21.24
N ARG A 858 10.76 21.89 21.06
CA ARG A 858 12.00 21.65 21.81
C ARG A 858 12.56 22.90 22.49
N GLU A 859 11.82 24.01 22.47
CA GLU A 859 12.26 25.31 22.99
C GLU A 859 13.53 25.88 22.27
N GLU A 860 13.86 25.38 21.07
CA GLU A 860 15.02 25.79 20.25
C GLU A 860 14.75 27.12 19.49
N TYR A 861 14.30 28.16 20.21
CA TYR A 861 13.73 29.40 19.65
C TYR A 861 14.59 30.11 18.58
N SER A 862 15.90 30.21 18.79
CA SER A 862 16.81 30.88 17.83
C SER A 862 16.94 30.12 16.50
N SER A 863 16.83 28.79 16.55
CA SER A 863 16.86 27.95 15.34
C SER A 863 15.50 27.96 14.66
N ALA A 864 14.39 28.01 15.43
CA ALA A 864 13.05 28.21 14.89
C ALA A 864 12.93 29.55 14.14
N GLU A 865 13.48 30.64 14.68
CA GLU A 865 13.50 31.95 14.02
C GLU A 865 14.20 31.89 12.64
N ALA A 866 15.38 31.26 12.59
CA ALA A 866 16.11 31.07 11.33
C ALA A 866 15.32 30.21 10.32
N SER A 867 14.71 29.11 10.77
CA SER A 867 13.85 28.27 9.92
C SER A 867 12.63 29.04 9.39
N LEU A 868 11.97 29.84 10.23
CA LEU A 868 10.82 30.66 9.82
C LEU A 868 11.20 31.77 8.83
N GLN A 869 12.38 32.38 8.98
CA GLN A 869 12.92 33.33 8.00
C GLN A 869 13.15 32.67 6.63
N GLN A 870 13.67 31.43 6.61
CA GLN A 870 13.74 30.64 5.37
C GLN A 870 12.34 30.32 4.82
N ALA A 871 11.38 29.92 5.66
CA ALA A 871 10.01 29.61 5.22
C ALA A 871 9.32 30.79 4.49
N LEU A 872 9.57 32.03 4.93
CA LEU A 872 9.11 33.26 4.26
C LEU A 872 9.86 33.55 2.95
N HIS A 873 11.14 33.17 2.83
CA HIS A 873 11.89 33.35 1.58
C HIS A 873 11.31 32.49 0.44
N TYR A 874 10.83 31.28 0.74
CA TYR A 874 10.14 30.42 -0.23
C TYR A 874 8.67 30.81 -0.46
N ASN A 875 7.95 31.27 0.57
CA ASN A 875 6.59 31.81 0.41
C ASN A 875 6.27 32.87 1.49
N PHE A 876 6.35 34.14 1.11
CA PHE A 876 6.08 35.28 1.99
C PHE A 876 4.58 35.50 2.29
N GLN A 877 3.70 34.86 1.51
CA GLN A 877 2.23 34.97 1.63
C GLN A 877 1.61 33.86 2.47
N ASN A 878 2.40 32.93 3.02
CA ASN A 878 1.89 31.83 3.83
C ASN A 878 1.45 32.32 5.23
N PRO A 879 0.15 32.32 5.58
CA PRO A 879 -0.32 32.84 6.86
C PRO A 879 0.17 31.98 8.04
N ASP A 880 0.34 30.66 7.85
CA ASP A 880 0.80 29.75 8.91
C ASP A 880 2.22 30.09 9.39
N VAL A 881 3.08 30.63 8.51
CA VAL A 881 4.43 31.06 8.87
C VAL A 881 4.39 32.32 9.75
N TRP A 882 3.48 33.27 9.44
CA TRP A 882 3.28 34.48 10.26
C TRP A 882 2.59 34.15 11.60
N ALA A 883 1.65 33.20 11.61
CA ALA A 883 1.03 32.68 12.82
C ALA A 883 2.08 32.05 13.75
N LEU A 884 2.98 31.23 13.20
CA LEU A 884 4.02 30.55 13.97
C LEU A 884 5.15 31.50 14.42
N PHE A 885 5.47 32.55 13.66
CA PHE A 885 6.28 33.68 14.14
C PHE A 885 5.62 34.39 15.33
N GLY A 886 4.31 34.67 15.26
CA GLY A 886 3.55 35.27 16.35
C GLY A 886 3.57 34.40 17.62
N HIS A 887 3.45 33.08 17.44
CA HIS A 887 3.54 32.11 18.53
C HIS A 887 4.94 32.04 19.13
N MET A 888 5.99 31.95 18.31
CA MET A 888 7.39 31.98 18.76
C MET A 888 7.69 33.23 19.61
N TYR A 889 7.39 34.44 19.12
CA TYR A 889 7.62 35.67 19.89
C TYR A 889 6.75 35.76 21.14
N TYR A 890 5.55 35.15 21.15
CA TYR A 890 4.72 35.04 22.35
C TYR A 890 5.39 34.16 23.43
N MET A 891 5.96 33.00 23.06
CA MET A 891 6.68 32.13 24.01
C MET A 891 7.96 32.81 24.54
N ILE A 892 8.67 33.56 23.70
CA ILE A 892 9.81 34.42 24.07
C ILE A 892 9.37 35.63 24.93
N LYS A 893 8.07 35.94 24.96
CA LYS A 893 7.42 37.08 25.65
C LYS A 893 7.73 38.46 25.03
N ASP A 894 8.18 38.51 23.78
CA ASP A 894 8.16 39.74 22.97
C ASP A 894 6.75 39.98 22.41
N PHE A 895 5.90 40.54 23.27
CA PHE A 895 4.54 40.94 22.90
C PHE A 895 4.48 42.06 21.86
N ASN A 896 5.60 42.69 21.44
CA ASN A 896 5.63 43.70 20.39
C ASN A 896 5.81 43.10 19.00
N GLN A 897 6.69 42.12 18.85
CA GLN A 897 6.85 41.39 17.58
C GLN A 897 5.75 40.34 17.40
N ALA A 898 5.29 39.70 18.49
CA ALA A 898 4.15 38.78 18.45
C ALA A 898 2.88 39.47 17.92
N GLN A 899 2.57 40.67 18.43
CA GLN A 899 1.41 41.45 17.98
C GLN A 899 1.44 41.68 16.47
N LYS A 900 2.55 42.19 15.93
CA LYS A 900 2.68 42.51 14.49
C LYS A 900 2.54 41.26 13.62
N SER A 901 3.07 40.14 14.07
CA SER A 901 3.03 38.88 13.31
C SER A 901 1.61 38.30 13.29
N TYR A 902 0.87 38.37 14.41
CA TYR A 902 -0.54 37.99 14.45
C TYR A 902 -1.45 38.97 13.68
N GLU A 903 -1.26 40.29 13.82
CA GLU A 903 -1.98 41.31 13.02
C GLU A 903 -1.77 41.02 11.52
N ARG A 904 -0.52 40.83 11.09
CA ARG A 904 -0.17 40.49 9.71
C ARG A 904 -0.68 39.12 9.25
N THR A 905 -0.92 38.18 10.16
CA THR A 905 -1.56 36.89 9.82
C THR A 905 -3.02 37.10 9.38
N LEU A 906 -3.71 38.05 10.02
CA LEU A 906 -5.12 38.37 9.76
C LEU A 906 -5.31 39.32 8.55
N ASP A 907 -4.23 39.93 8.04
CA ASP A 907 -4.23 40.72 6.79
C ASP A 907 -4.32 39.85 5.52
N PHE A 908 -4.13 38.52 5.61
CA PHE A 908 -4.16 37.60 4.47
C PHE A 908 -5.57 37.09 4.16
N VAL A 909 -5.83 36.84 2.86
CA VAL A 909 -7.12 36.33 2.34
C VAL A 909 -7.33 34.83 2.65
N THR A 910 -6.24 34.07 2.78
CA THR A 910 -6.30 32.66 3.22
C THR A 910 -6.23 32.58 4.73
N GLU A 911 -7.20 31.93 5.36
CA GLU A 911 -7.20 31.69 6.80
C GLU A 911 -6.04 30.75 7.22
N PRO A 912 -5.38 30.99 8.36
CA PRO A 912 -4.36 30.09 8.90
C PRO A 912 -4.99 28.82 9.51
N SER A 913 -4.23 27.73 9.51
CA SER A 913 -4.62 26.41 10.00
C SER A 913 -5.14 26.39 11.45
N ASP A 914 -4.60 27.25 12.32
CA ASP A 914 -4.96 27.38 13.75
C ASP A 914 -5.42 28.80 14.11
N ILE A 915 -6.38 29.36 13.36
CA ILE A 915 -6.89 30.74 13.53
C ILE A 915 -7.35 31.09 14.96
N HIS A 916 -7.87 30.12 15.72
CA HIS A 916 -8.24 30.34 17.13
C HIS A 916 -7.03 30.74 18.00
N LEU A 917 -5.88 30.08 17.82
CA LEU A 917 -4.66 30.39 18.58
C LEU A 917 -4.20 31.83 18.30
N VAL A 918 -4.31 32.27 17.05
CA VAL A 918 -4.01 33.66 16.64
C VAL A 918 -4.90 34.65 17.38
N TYR A 919 -6.24 34.48 17.34
CA TYR A 919 -7.15 35.39 18.03
C TYR A 919 -7.00 35.36 19.56
N LEU A 920 -6.86 34.17 20.15
CA LEU A 920 -6.67 33.99 21.61
C LEU A 920 -5.41 34.71 22.11
N ARG A 921 -4.30 34.57 21.39
CA ARG A 921 -3.00 35.15 21.76
C ARG A 921 -2.95 36.65 21.45
N LEU A 922 -3.51 37.11 20.33
CA LEU A 922 -3.59 38.53 19.99
C LEU A 922 -4.51 39.31 20.95
N GLY A 923 -5.68 38.75 21.28
CA GLY A 923 -6.60 39.33 22.27
C GLY A 923 -5.95 39.50 23.64
N PHE A 924 -5.18 38.49 24.09
CA PHE A 924 -4.41 38.58 25.34
C PHE A 924 -3.34 39.68 25.28
N ILE A 925 -2.62 39.81 24.17
CA ILE A 925 -1.62 40.89 23.99
C ILE A 925 -2.29 42.27 24.05
N TYR A 926 -3.47 42.44 23.45
CA TYR A 926 -4.20 43.71 23.55
C TYR A 926 -4.67 44.02 24.99
N LEU A 927 -5.13 43.02 25.75
CA LEU A 927 -5.44 43.20 27.18
C LEU A 927 -4.22 43.66 27.99
N GLN A 928 -3.08 42.97 27.84
CA GLN A 928 -1.83 43.31 28.54
C GLN A 928 -1.30 44.71 28.16
N LYS A 929 -1.63 45.20 26.96
CA LYS A 929 -1.28 46.56 26.48
C LYS A 929 -2.36 47.62 26.77
N GLY A 930 -3.45 47.26 27.44
CA GLY A 930 -4.56 48.17 27.73
C GLY A 930 -5.36 48.64 26.50
N GLN A 931 -5.25 47.96 25.35
CA GLN A 931 -5.99 48.29 24.12
C GLN A 931 -7.35 47.57 24.13
N TYR A 932 -8.18 47.89 25.12
CA TYR A 932 -9.39 47.13 25.44
C TYR A 932 -10.43 47.08 24.31
N ASP A 933 -10.60 48.14 23.52
CA ASP A 933 -11.50 48.15 22.35
C ASP A 933 -11.11 47.09 21.31
N LYS A 934 -9.80 46.98 21.03
CA LYS A 934 -9.26 45.96 20.12
C LYS A 934 -9.35 44.56 20.74
N ALA A 935 -9.12 44.43 22.04
CA ALA A 935 -9.29 43.15 22.74
C ALA A 935 -10.75 42.67 22.63
N LYS A 936 -11.73 43.54 22.90
CA LYS A 936 -13.16 43.27 22.74
C LYS A 936 -13.49 42.80 21.33
N ALA A 937 -13.05 43.55 20.30
CA ALA A 937 -13.26 43.15 18.91
C ALA A 937 -12.66 41.78 18.60
N THR A 938 -11.39 41.55 18.96
CA THR A 938 -10.64 40.32 18.69
C THR A 938 -11.28 39.11 19.37
N TYR A 939 -11.64 39.21 20.65
CA TYR A 939 -12.31 38.13 21.37
C TYR A 939 -13.76 37.92 20.89
N MET A 940 -14.48 38.96 20.47
CA MET A 940 -15.78 38.80 19.83
C MET A 940 -15.69 38.03 18.50
N HIS A 941 -14.61 38.17 17.73
CA HIS A 941 -14.36 37.31 16.56
C HIS A 941 -14.05 35.86 17.00
N ALA A 942 -13.20 35.67 18.01
CA ALA A 942 -12.89 34.34 18.55
C ALA A 942 -14.14 33.59 19.05
N CYS A 943 -15.02 34.27 19.81
CA CYS A 943 -16.26 33.68 20.33
C CYS A 943 -17.27 33.31 19.22
N LYS A 944 -17.16 33.91 18.02
CA LYS A 944 -18.01 33.58 16.86
C LYS A 944 -17.48 32.38 16.06
N THR A 945 -16.17 32.22 15.95
CA THR A 945 -15.56 31.09 15.22
C THR A 945 -15.38 29.85 16.09
N SER A 946 -15.08 30.04 17.37
CA SER A 946 -14.51 29.02 18.25
C SER A 946 -14.64 29.41 19.74
N PRO A 947 -15.87 29.46 20.29
CA PRO A 947 -16.12 29.89 21.66
C PRO A 947 -15.50 28.95 22.70
N SER A 948 -14.72 29.51 23.62
CA SER A 948 -14.16 28.82 24.78
C SER A 948 -14.29 29.65 26.06
N TYR A 949 -14.03 29.03 27.22
CA TYR A 949 -14.01 29.76 28.48
C TYR A 949 -12.93 30.86 28.49
N LEU A 950 -11.83 30.71 27.75
CA LEU A 950 -10.78 31.74 27.64
C LEU A 950 -11.18 32.87 26.68
N THR A 951 -11.86 32.59 25.57
CA THR A 951 -12.33 33.67 24.67
C THR A 951 -13.42 34.50 25.34
N TRP A 952 -14.33 33.85 26.06
CA TRP A 952 -15.39 34.51 26.82
C TRP A 952 -14.86 35.28 28.04
N LEU A 953 -13.90 34.71 28.80
CA LEU A 953 -13.19 35.42 29.86
C LEU A 953 -12.44 36.65 29.32
N GLY A 954 -11.72 36.50 28.20
CA GLY A 954 -11.00 37.60 27.55
C GLY A 954 -11.92 38.73 27.08
N LEU A 955 -13.08 38.39 26.53
CA LEU A 955 -14.13 39.35 26.17
C LEU A 955 -14.69 40.06 27.40
N GLY A 956 -15.04 39.29 28.45
CA GLY A 956 -15.57 39.82 29.71
C GLY A 956 -14.60 40.78 30.41
N ILE A 957 -13.30 40.47 30.43
CA ILE A 957 -12.26 41.36 30.94
C ILE A 957 -12.17 42.64 30.11
N ALA A 958 -12.24 42.55 28.78
CA ALA A 958 -12.21 43.73 27.90
C ALA A 958 -13.40 44.67 28.18
N CYS A 959 -14.62 44.14 28.19
CA CYS A 959 -15.84 44.90 28.48
C CYS A 959 -15.85 45.48 29.91
N TYR A 960 -15.39 44.74 30.92
CA TYR A 960 -15.25 45.25 32.29
C TYR A 960 -14.28 46.42 32.36
N ARG A 961 -13.13 46.35 31.66
CA ARG A 961 -12.14 47.44 31.59
C ARG A 961 -12.64 48.65 30.78
N LEU A 962 -13.59 48.45 29.86
CA LEU A 962 -14.33 49.52 29.16
C LEU A 962 -15.52 50.08 29.97
N SER A 963 -15.81 49.54 31.17
CA SER A 963 -17.00 49.86 32.00
C SER A 963 -18.34 49.43 31.38
N GLU A 964 -18.33 48.52 30.41
CA GLU A 964 -19.51 47.96 29.73
C GLU A 964 -20.08 46.78 30.54
N LEU A 965 -20.55 47.07 31.77
CA LEU A 965 -20.77 46.05 32.79
C LEU A 965 -21.78 44.95 32.43
N THR A 966 -22.76 45.23 31.57
CA THR A 966 -23.75 44.23 31.12
C THR A 966 -23.13 43.22 30.17
N GLU A 967 -22.43 43.68 29.13
CA GLU A 967 -21.75 42.79 28.17
C GLU A 967 -20.60 42.02 28.83
N ALA A 968 -19.96 42.63 29.84
CA ALA A 968 -18.97 41.96 30.68
C ALA A 968 -19.57 40.83 31.51
N GLU A 969 -20.76 41.03 32.09
CA GLU A 969 -21.48 40.00 32.85
C GLU A 969 -21.95 38.86 31.94
N ASP A 970 -22.60 39.17 30.82
CA ASP A 970 -23.07 38.18 29.85
C ASP A 970 -21.91 37.26 29.42
N ALA A 971 -20.79 37.84 28.97
CA ALA A 971 -19.60 37.09 28.56
C ALA A 971 -18.99 36.24 29.70
N LEU A 972 -18.97 36.74 30.94
CA LEU A 972 -18.46 35.98 32.08
C LEU A 972 -19.42 34.88 32.55
N THR A 973 -20.73 35.02 32.34
CA THR A 973 -21.69 33.95 32.62
C THR A 973 -21.55 32.78 31.65
N GLU A 974 -21.31 33.05 30.36
CA GLU A 974 -20.96 32.02 29.37
C GLU A 974 -19.61 31.35 29.70
N ALA A 975 -18.59 32.11 30.10
CA ALA A 975 -17.31 31.56 30.57
C ALA A 975 -17.50 30.62 31.80
N ASN A 976 -18.38 31.00 32.73
CA ASN A 976 -18.72 30.22 33.93
C ASN A 976 -19.53 28.95 33.59
N ALA A 977 -20.42 29.02 32.59
CA ALA A 977 -21.19 27.87 32.11
C ALA A 977 -20.27 26.78 31.52
N ILE A 978 -19.23 27.19 30.78
CA ILE A 978 -18.22 26.27 30.23
C ILE A 978 -17.27 25.76 31.33
N ASN A 979 -16.74 26.64 32.18
CA ASN A 979 -15.75 26.27 33.21
C ASN A 979 -15.99 26.96 34.56
N ASN A 980 -16.91 26.39 35.35
CA ASN A 980 -17.26 26.87 36.70
C ASN A 980 -16.16 26.77 37.77
N ARG A 981 -14.95 26.32 37.40
CA ARG A 981 -13.79 26.22 38.30
C ARG A 981 -12.71 27.26 38.00
N ASN A 982 -12.87 28.09 36.96
CA ASN A 982 -11.92 29.16 36.69
C ASN A 982 -12.03 30.26 37.76
N PRO A 983 -10.95 30.59 38.49
CA PRO A 983 -11.02 31.55 39.59
C PRO A 983 -11.10 33.01 39.13
N GLU A 984 -10.60 33.32 37.92
CA GLU A 984 -10.63 34.67 37.37
C GLU A 984 -12.04 35.07 36.93
N VAL A 985 -12.79 34.15 36.32
CA VAL A 985 -14.23 34.33 36.01
C VAL A 985 -15.00 34.72 37.28
N TRP A 986 -14.84 33.95 38.37
CA TRP A 986 -15.46 34.29 39.66
C TRP A 986 -14.97 35.61 40.26
N GLY A 987 -13.70 35.97 40.06
CA GLY A 987 -13.13 37.24 40.50
C GLY A 987 -13.72 38.45 39.76
N TYR A 988 -13.84 38.38 38.43
CA TYR A 988 -14.44 39.45 37.63
C TYR A 988 -15.96 39.55 37.82
N LEU A 989 -16.68 38.43 37.97
CA LEU A 989 -18.08 38.44 38.41
C LEU A 989 -18.24 39.11 39.79
N SER A 990 -17.32 38.86 40.74
CA SER A 990 -17.32 39.56 42.03
C SER A 990 -17.12 41.08 41.88
N LEU A 991 -16.25 41.53 40.96
CA LEU A 991 -16.03 42.96 40.72
C LEU A 991 -17.28 43.64 40.11
N ILE A 992 -17.92 43.02 39.12
CA ILE A 992 -19.15 43.52 38.51
C ILE A 992 -20.29 43.54 39.55
N CYS A 993 -20.43 42.51 40.38
CA CYS A 993 -21.42 42.49 41.45
C CYS A 993 -21.18 43.59 42.50
N LEU A 994 -19.94 43.94 42.82
CA LEU A 994 -19.63 45.08 43.69
C LEU A 994 -20.03 46.42 43.05
N GLN A 995 -19.65 46.64 41.79
CA GLN A 995 -19.97 47.89 41.06
C GLN A 995 -21.47 48.06 40.79
N THR A 996 -22.19 46.97 40.54
CA THR A 996 -23.67 46.97 40.38
C THR A 996 -24.43 46.91 41.72
N GLY A 997 -23.73 46.83 42.86
CA GLY A 997 -24.33 46.86 44.20
C GLY A 997 -24.96 45.55 44.69
N ARG A 998 -24.77 44.43 43.98
CA ARG A 998 -25.30 43.09 44.29
C ARG A 998 -24.43 42.35 45.30
N LYS A 999 -24.51 42.79 46.56
CA LYS A 999 -23.60 42.41 47.66
C LYS A 999 -23.55 40.90 47.94
N LEU A 1000 -24.69 40.20 47.89
CA LEU A 1000 -24.75 38.76 48.19
C LEU A 1000 -24.10 37.91 47.08
N GLU A 1001 -24.29 38.30 45.82
CA GLU A 1001 -23.67 37.65 44.65
C GLU A 1001 -22.16 37.93 44.60
N ALA A 1002 -21.74 39.15 44.96
CA ALA A 1002 -20.32 39.48 45.13
C ALA A 1002 -19.64 38.62 46.21
N GLU A 1003 -20.25 38.49 47.39
CA GLU A 1003 -19.68 37.70 48.49
C GLU A 1003 -19.56 36.20 48.14
N GLN A 1004 -20.56 35.65 47.45
CA GLN A 1004 -20.52 34.28 46.95
C GLN A 1004 -19.43 34.09 45.88
N SER A 1005 -19.38 35.00 44.91
CA SER A 1005 -18.38 34.96 43.82
C SER A 1005 -16.96 35.09 44.36
N TYR A 1006 -16.72 35.99 45.31
CA TYR A 1006 -15.44 36.12 46.02
C TYR A 1006 -15.06 34.82 46.76
N LYS A 1007 -16.01 34.18 47.46
CA LYS A 1007 -15.79 32.90 48.14
C LYS A 1007 -15.42 31.77 47.15
N TYR A 1008 -15.95 31.76 45.93
CA TYR A 1008 -15.52 30.84 44.87
C TYR A 1008 -14.15 31.20 44.28
N ALA A 1009 -13.89 32.49 44.01
CA ALA A 1009 -12.59 32.97 43.52
C ALA A 1009 -11.44 32.61 44.48
N VAL A 1010 -11.63 32.79 45.79
CA VAL A 1010 -10.67 32.39 46.82
C VAL A 1010 -10.54 30.85 46.88
N LYS A 1011 -11.66 30.11 46.86
CA LYS A 1011 -11.68 28.63 46.90
C LYS A 1011 -10.95 27.99 45.71
N PHE A 1012 -10.95 28.64 44.55
CA PHE A 1012 -10.27 28.17 43.33
C PHE A 1012 -8.91 28.85 43.10
N ASN A 1013 -8.37 29.58 44.09
CA ASN A 1013 -7.07 30.26 44.07
C ASN A 1013 -6.91 31.32 42.96
N ALA A 1014 -7.74 32.37 43.00
CA ALA A 1014 -7.54 33.57 42.17
C ALA A 1014 -6.19 34.26 42.41
N SER A 1015 -5.69 34.96 41.39
CA SER A 1015 -4.41 35.67 41.46
C SER A 1015 -4.42 36.78 42.52
N GLU A 1016 -3.29 36.97 43.22
CA GLU A 1016 -3.20 37.95 44.32
C GLU A 1016 -3.53 39.37 43.86
N ALA A 1017 -3.19 39.74 42.62
CA ALA A 1017 -3.53 41.04 42.03
C ALA A 1017 -5.05 41.23 41.86
N LEU A 1018 -5.77 40.20 41.39
CA LEU A 1018 -7.23 40.26 41.25
C LEU A 1018 -7.92 40.27 42.61
N LEU A 1019 -7.41 39.49 43.58
CA LEU A 1019 -7.88 39.54 44.97
C LEU A 1019 -7.63 40.93 45.61
N GLN A 1020 -6.48 41.56 45.35
CA GLN A 1020 -6.21 42.93 45.80
C GLN A 1020 -7.20 43.93 45.18
N GLU A 1021 -7.42 43.88 43.85
CA GLU A 1021 -8.42 44.72 43.16
C GLU A 1021 -9.82 44.56 43.78
N ILE A 1022 -10.24 43.33 44.10
CA ILE A 1022 -11.51 43.08 44.79
C ILE A 1022 -11.53 43.71 46.18
N THR A 1023 -10.45 43.62 46.98
CA THR A 1023 -10.43 44.28 48.31
C THR A 1023 -10.43 45.80 48.21
N ASP A 1024 -9.82 46.40 47.18
CA ASP A 1024 -9.83 47.85 46.98
C ASP A 1024 -11.20 48.35 46.46
N ALA A 1025 -11.89 47.54 45.65
CA ALA A 1025 -13.30 47.77 45.32
C ALA A 1025 -14.21 47.66 46.57
N GLN A 1026 -14.01 46.66 47.44
CA GLN A 1026 -14.74 46.55 48.72
C GLN A 1026 -14.53 47.78 49.62
N LYS A 1027 -13.30 48.32 49.68
CA LYS A 1027 -12.97 49.55 50.43
C LYS A 1027 -13.62 50.80 49.83
N SER A 1028 -13.61 50.96 48.50
CA SER A 1028 -14.11 52.17 47.83
C SER A 1028 -15.64 52.22 47.76
N PHE A 1029 -16.32 51.09 47.52
CA PHE A 1029 -17.78 51.00 47.54
C PHE A 1029 -18.35 50.77 48.95
N GLY A 1030 -17.50 50.48 49.95
CA GLY A 1030 -17.82 50.57 51.38
C GLY A 1030 -18.58 49.39 51.97
N PHE A 1031 -18.51 48.19 51.38
CA PHE A 1031 -19.23 47.00 51.85
C PHE A 1031 -18.40 45.72 51.78
N GLY A 1032 -18.46 44.92 52.86
CA GLY A 1032 -17.79 43.62 52.97
C GLY A 1032 -16.38 43.74 53.57
N ASN A 1033 -16.25 43.42 54.86
CA ASN A 1033 -14.95 43.16 55.50
C ASN A 1033 -14.85 41.65 55.71
N PRO A 1034 -13.91 40.92 55.07
CA PRO A 1034 -13.89 39.45 55.02
C PRO A 1034 -13.51 38.74 56.34
N CYS A 1035 -13.55 39.45 57.48
CA CYS A 1035 -13.27 38.93 58.81
C CYS A 1035 -14.52 38.46 59.59
N PHE A 1036 -15.67 38.29 58.92
CA PHE A 1036 -16.93 37.79 59.48
C PHE A 1036 -17.65 36.86 58.48
#